data_AF-A0A1I3A718-F1
#
_entry.id   AF-A0A1I3A718-F1
#
_cell.length_a   1.000
_cell.length_b   1.000
_cell.length_c   1.000
_cell.angle_alpha   90.00
_cell.angle_beta   90.00
_cell.angle_gamma   90.00
#
_symmetry.space_group_name_H-M   'P 1'
#
loop_
_entity.id
_entity.type
_entity.pdbx_description
1 polymer ?
#
loop_
_entity_poly.entity_id
_entity_poly.type
_entity_poly.pdbx_seq_one_letter_code
_entity_poly.pdbx_strand_id
1 'polypeptide(L)'
;MKVTDFAVQFSRENILHLIDCYEDSPIYEEVLEEYERMTQEAYERMEPAAVLEFGKIPKEAASPAAPEGTRALFLIVTVGKRISEWSTALFGEGRYLEGMLADAFADDYLMQASESLQPLVRSICEEKQLGISRRLEAPTGIGMEAQKAAYEVTDAGPILGMDITGSFMLSPVKSTCQIYLLKENSTEYHMDHNCRECPNKDCKMRHVAPIRLEVRTNGESHILISRDEKTVLEILREQGIYVPAVCAGRGSCGKCRIRVAEGEAAVTPSDERIFTPQQLSQGYRLACTCYPIGDMTMVTEEEAEKKMDIIGTISHRKTDGTEADGSGPVMVGIDIGTTTIAMELVDMDSGAEIDSYLCINRQRRYGADVISRIQASVEGKKEELQESIRQDLFTGLEKLTRGGEIVPEKVVIAGNTTMIHLLMGYPCDTLGVYPFIPHQIQRIESTLGEILGENMTEPPRTARLCTVQMYRTKVWILPGISTFVGADIVSDILSCGLAESEKVSMLIDLGTNGEMGIGNRERILVTSTAAGPAFEGGNIVHGSGSIPGAICNVEIEDGRARVCTIQNEPPSGICGTGAIETLYELLQAGLVDETGLLEEDYEEDGFELAKGRDGEPICFYQKDIRELQLAKSAVRAGLETLLLRYEISPEDVDKVYLAGGFGYRMDVEKAVGIGLIPEVFTDKIRVIGNGALEGAVRYGREEGAMDLAGDIVKISSEIGLSSDKAFNDLYMQHMYFECS
;
A
#
# COMPACT_ATOMS: atom_id res chain seq x y z
N MET A 1 -21.94 -25.09 -41.89
CA MET A 1 -21.96 -26.52 -41.47
C MET A 1 -22.95 -26.71 -40.32
N LYS A 2 -23.85 -27.70 -40.38
CA LYS A 2 -24.81 -28.03 -39.31
C LYS A 2 -24.33 -29.24 -38.49
N VAL A 3 -24.49 -29.18 -37.17
CA VAL A 3 -24.21 -30.27 -36.22
C VAL A 3 -25.46 -30.54 -35.39
N THR A 4 -25.85 -31.82 -35.26
CA THR A 4 -27.00 -32.25 -34.44
C THR A 4 -26.66 -33.37 -33.47
N ASP A 5 -25.48 -33.98 -33.61
CA ASP A 5 -25.05 -35.09 -32.79
C ASP A 5 -24.19 -34.57 -31.65
N PHE A 6 -24.78 -34.49 -30.46
CA PHE A 6 -24.12 -34.05 -29.23
C PHE A 6 -24.02 -35.20 -28.23
N ALA A 7 -22.81 -35.46 -27.74
CA ALA A 7 -22.55 -36.44 -26.69
C ALA A 7 -22.31 -35.71 -25.36
N VAL A 8 -23.35 -35.07 -24.84
CA VAL A 8 -23.31 -34.23 -23.63
C VAL A 8 -24.08 -34.91 -22.49
N GLN A 9 -23.56 -34.81 -21.28
CA GLN A 9 -24.19 -35.33 -20.06
C GLN A 9 -24.42 -34.20 -19.07
N PHE A 10 -25.61 -34.11 -18.48
CA PHE A 10 -25.88 -33.14 -17.43
C PHE A 10 -24.88 -33.23 -16.26
N SER A 11 -24.34 -32.09 -15.86
CA SER A 11 -23.55 -31.97 -14.64
C SER A 11 -24.47 -31.67 -13.47
N ARG A 12 -24.68 -32.67 -12.62
CA ARG A 12 -25.48 -32.52 -11.40
C ARG A 12 -25.01 -31.34 -10.56
N GLU A 13 -23.70 -31.23 -10.36
CA GLU A 13 -23.11 -30.14 -9.57
C GLU A 13 -23.42 -28.76 -10.16
N ASN A 14 -23.23 -28.58 -11.47
CA ASN A 14 -23.53 -27.32 -12.14
C ASN A 14 -25.01 -26.95 -12.03
N ILE A 15 -25.90 -27.92 -12.25
CA ILE A 15 -27.35 -27.68 -12.26
C ILE A 15 -27.86 -27.29 -10.88
N LEU A 16 -27.36 -27.93 -9.82
CA LEU A 16 -27.69 -27.56 -8.45
C LEU A 16 -27.14 -26.17 -8.09
N HIS A 17 -25.89 -25.87 -8.49
CA HIS A 17 -25.30 -24.54 -8.27
C HIS A 17 -26.02 -23.41 -9.03
N LEU A 18 -26.54 -23.68 -10.23
CA LEU A 18 -27.32 -22.71 -11.02
C LEU A 18 -28.61 -22.26 -10.31
N ILE A 19 -29.12 -23.05 -9.37
CA ILE A 19 -30.31 -22.74 -8.57
C ILE A 19 -29.98 -22.44 -7.09
N ASP A 20 -28.72 -22.11 -6.79
CA ASP A 20 -28.22 -21.79 -5.44
C ASP A 20 -28.43 -22.92 -4.41
N CYS A 21 -28.38 -24.17 -4.86
CA CYS A 21 -28.48 -25.35 -4.02
C CYS A 21 -27.11 -26.00 -3.83
N TYR A 22 -26.59 -25.95 -2.61
CA TYR A 22 -25.30 -26.51 -2.18
C TYR A 22 -25.52 -27.65 -1.17
N GLU A 23 -24.52 -28.50 -0.93
CA GLU A 23 -24.66 -29.67 -0.03
C GLU A 23 -25.11 -29.32 1.40
N ASP A 24 -24.82 -28.11 1.88
CA ASP A 24 -25.23 -27.59 3.18
C ASP A 24 -26.62 -26.91 3.18
N SER A 25 -27.29 -26.85 2.02
CA SER A 25 -28.60 -26.23 1.88
C SER A 25 -29.69 -27.04 2.59
N PRO A 26 -30.60 -26.40 3.34
CA PRO A 26 -31.65 -27.11 4.10
C PRO A 26 -32.58 -27.99 3.25
N ILE A 27 -32.68 -27.70 1.95
CA ILE A 27 -33.55 -28.38 0.99
C ILE A 27 -32.78 -29.28 0.01
N TYR A 28 -31.48 -29.51 0.24
CA TYR A 28 -30.61 -30.18 -0.73
C TYR A 28 -31.13 -31.55 -1.18
N GLU A 29 -31.56 -32.39 -0.24
CA GLU A 29 -32.11 -33.71 -0.54
C GLU A 29 -33.42 -33.65 -1.35
N GLU A 30 -34.31 -32.71 -1.04
CA GLU A 30 -35.58 -32.52 -1.77
C GLU A 30 -35.32 -32.08 -3.23
N VAL A 31 -34.36 -31.16 -3.41
CA VAL A 31 -33.95 -30.70 -4.74
C VAL A 31 -33.27 -31.83 -5.53
N LEU A 32 -32.46 -32.65 -4.85
CA LEU A 32 -31.78 -33.79 -5.48
C LEU A 32 -32.77 -34.85 -5.97
N GLU A 33 -33.76 -35.21 -5.16
CA GLU A 33 -34.84 -36.12 -5.56
C GLU A 33 -35.59 -35.60 -6.80
N GLU A 34 -35.86 -34.30 -6.84
CA GLU A 34 -36.54 -33.67 -7.97
C GLU A 34 -35.66 -33.64 -9.24
N TYR A 35 -34.38 -33.29 -9.09
CA TYR A 35 -33.39 -33.37 -10.17
C TYR A 35 -33.36 -34.76 -10.81
N GLU A 36 -33.26 -35.82 -9.99
CA GLU A 36 -33.22 -37.20 -10.48
C GLU A 36 -34.50 -37.58 -11.23
N ARG A 37 -35.66 -37.17 -10.71
CA ARG A 37 -36.97 -37.40 -11.35
C ARG A 37 -37.09 -36.71 -12.70
N MET A 38 -36.62 -35.47 -12.81
CA MET A 38 -36.77 -34.65 -14.01
C MET A 38 -35.73 -34.94 -15.10
N THR A 39 -34.58 -35.52 -14.74
CA THR A 39 -33.43 -35.69 -15.64
C THR A 39 -33.78 -36.37 -16.97
N GLN A 40 -34.55 -37.46 -16.94
CA GLN A 40 -34.92 -38.17 -18.18
C GLN A 40 -35.83 -37.32 -19.07
N GLU A 41 -36.85 -36.67 -18.48
CA GLU A 41 -37.77 -35.81 -19.23
C GLU A 41 -37.06 -34.59 -19.81
N ALA A 42 -36.07 -34.04 -19.11
CA ALA A 42 -35.23 -32.96 -19.60
C ALA A 42 -34.48 -33.37 -20.88
N TYR A 43 -33.84 -34.55 -20.91
CA TYR A 43 -33.19 -35.06 -22.14
C TYR A 43 -34.17 -35.23 -23.30
N GLU A 44 -35.38 -35.76 -23.05
CA GLU A 44 -36.41 -35.97 -24.09
C GLU A 44 -36.95 -34.66 -24.70
N ARG A 45 -36.71 -33.54 -24.02
CA ARG A 45 -37.11 -32.19 -24.41
C ARG A 45 -35.97 -31.35 -25.00
N MET A 46 -34.73 -31.83 -24.98
CA MET A 46 -33.61 -31.19 -25.66
C MET A 46 -33.67 -31.47 -27.17
N GLU A 47 -33.44 -30.44 -27.97
CA GLU A 47 -33.31 -30.52 -29.42
C GLU A 47 -32.00 -29.80 -29.84
N PRO A 48 -30.83 -30.32 -29.43
CA PRO A 48 -29.59 -29.60 -29.58
C PRO A 48 -29.17 -29.55 -31.05
N ALA A 49 -28.82 -28.34 -31.50
CA ALA A 49 -28.34 -28.12 -32.85
C ALA A 49 -27.36 -26.96 -32.86
N ALA A 50 -26.38 -27.03 -33.75
CA ALA A 50 -25.45 -25.94 -33.99
C ALA A 50 -25.25 -25.70 -35.49
N VAL A 51 -24.91 -24.47 -35.83
CA VAL A 51 -24.47 -24.09 -37.15
C VAL A 51 -23.21 -23.24 -37.03
N LEU A 52 -22.22 -23.52 -37.88
CA LEU A 52 -21.00 -22.73 -37.95
C LEU A 52 -20.64 -22.38 -39.40
N GLU A 53 -20.18 -21.16 -39.63
CA GLU A 53 -19.81 -20.68 -40.96
C GLU A 53 -18.72 -19.62 -40.91
N PHE A 54 -17.83 -19.64 -41.92
CA PHE A 54 -16.77 -18.64 -42.04
C PHE A 54 -17.30 -17.35 -42.66
N GLY A 55 -16.88 -16.22 -42.13
CA GLY A 55 -17.26 -14.91 -42.67
C GLY A 55 -16.28 -13.81 -42.31
N LYS A 56 -16.78 -12.58 -42.37
CA LYS A 56 -16.07 -11.39 -41.95
C LYS A 56 -16.97 -10.55 -41.06
N ILE A 57 -16.37 -9.81 -40.12
CA ILE A 57 -17.10 -8.86 -39.29
C ILE A 57 -17.66 -7.74 -40.18
N PRO A 58 -19.00 -7.56 -40.25
CA PRO A 58 -19.59 -6.47 -41.01
C PRO A 58 -19.42 -5.14 -40.29
N LYS A 59 -19.62 -4.03 -41.00
CA LYS A 59 -19.45 -2.68 -40.48
C LYS A 59 -20.31 -2.41 -39.25
N GLU A 60 -21.54 -2.90 -39.26
CA GLU A 60 -22.53 -2.69 -38.21
C GLU A 60 -22.19 -3.43 -36.91
N ALA A 61 -21.34 -4.46 -36.98
CA ALA A 61 -20.89 -5.26 -35.84
C ALA A 61 -19.44 -4.97 -35.42
N ALA A 62 -18.77 -4.01 -36.06
CA ALA A 62 -17.37 -3.72 -35.80
C ALA A 62 -17.15 -3.13 -34.40
N SER A 63 -16.10 -3.57 -33.73
CA SER A 63 -15.65 -3.05 -32.42
C SER A 63 -14.14 -2.83 -32.42
N PRO A 64 -13.56 -2.13 -31.43
CA PRO A 64 -12.10 -2.04 -31.29
C PRO A 64 -11.41 -3.41 -31.22
N ALA A 65 -12.09 -4.41 -30.62
CA ALA A 65 -11.60 -5.78 -30.54
C ALA A 65 -11.77 -6.57 -31.86
N ALA A 66 -12.72 -6.18 -32.70
CA ALA A 66 -13.06 -6.85 -33.96
C ALA A 66 -13.36 -5.81 -35.07
N PRO A 67 -12.33 -5.26 -35.73
CA PRO A 67 -12.53 -4.27 -36.79
C PRO A 67 -13.31 -4.83 -38.00
N GLU A 68 -13.94 -3.94 -38.77
CA GLU A 68 -14.63 -4.29 -40.01
C GLU A 68 -13.72 -5.09 -40.97
N GLY A 69 -14.25 -6.16 -41.55
CA GLY A 69 -13.53 -7.01 -42.50
C GLY A 69 -12.62 -8.07 -41.87
N THR A 70 -12.47 -8.07 -40.54
CA THR A 70 -11.74 -9.11 -39.80
C THR A 70 -12.36 -10.48 -40.08
N ARG A 71 -11.52 -11.48 -40.39
CA ARG A 71 -11.98 -12.86 -40.65
C ARG A 71 -12.45 -13.50 -39.36
N ALA A 72 -13.63 -14.11 -39.39
CA ALA A 72 -14.23 -14.75 -38.23
C ALA A 72 -14.88 -16.10 -38.59
N LEU A 73 -14.97 -16.98 -37.61
CA LEU A 73 -15.86 -18.14 -37.63
C LEU A 73 -17.03 -17.84 -36.68
N PHE A 74 -18.23 -17.87 -37.23
CA PHE A 74 -19.46 -17.68 -36.46
C PHE A 74 -20.01 -19.05 -36.08
N LEU A 75 -20.36 -19.23 -34.81
CA LEU A 75 -20.96 -20.46 -34.26
C LEU A 75 -22.22 -20.09 -33.48
N ILE A 76 -23.35 -20.66 -33.87
CA ILE A 76 -24.61 -20.58 -33.10
C ILE A 76 -24.94 -21.98 -32.60
N VAL A 77 -25.27 -22.09 -31.32
CA VAL A 77 -25.68 -23.33 -30.65
C VAL A 77 -27.04 -23.08 -29.98
N THR A 78 -27.95 -24.03 -30.06
CA THR A 78 -29.25 -23.99 -29.38
C THR A 78 -29.58 -25.36 -28.81
N VAL A 79 -30.36 -25.41 -27.72
CA VAL A 79 -30.96 -26.64 -27.18
C VAL A 79 -32.43 -26.82 -27.59
N GLY A 80 -32.92 -25.95 -28.47
CA GLY A 80 -34.29 -25.97 -28.96
C GLY A 80 -35.30 -25.32 -28.02
N LYS A 81 -36.55 -25.24 -28.48
CA LYS A 81 -37.61 -24.47 -27.79
C LYS A 81 -38.38 -25.28 -26.75
N ARG A 82 -38.43 -26.62 -26.91
CA ARG A 82 -39.29 -27.50 -26.09
C ARG A 82 -38.94 -27.47 -24.60
N ILE A 83 -37.66 -27.34 -24.25
CA ILE A 83 -37.22 -27.23 -22.86
C ILE A 83 -37.64 -25.89 -22.23
N SER A 84 -37.53 -24.77 -22.97
CA SER A 84 -37.96 -23.46 -22.50
C SER A 84 -39.49 -23.35 -22.39
N GLU A 85 -40.22 -23.93 -23.34
CA GLU A 85 -41.69 -24.03 -23.29
C GLU A 85 -42.14 -24.85 -22.08
N TRP A 86 -41.42 -25.93 -21.75
CA TRP A 86 -41.69 -26.76 -20.57
C TRP A 86 -41.41 -26.02 -19.26
N SER A 87 -40.25 -25.36 -19.14
CA SER A 87 -39.94 -24.51 -17.98
C SER A 87 -41.02 -23.43 -17.78
N THR A 88 -41.42 -22.74 -18.85
CA THR A 88 -42.49 -21.72 -18.81
C THR A 88 -43.83 -22.31 -18.34
N ALA A 89 -44.18 -23.51 -18.80
CA ALA A 89 -45.40 -24.20 -18.37
C ALA A 89 -45.36 -24.56 -16.88
N LEU A 90 -44.24 -25.10 -16.39
CA LEU A 90 -44.04 -25.44 -14.97
C LEU A 90 -44.20 -24.21 -14.07
N PHE A 91 -43.60 -23.08 -14.46
CA PHE A 91 -43.81 -21.81 -13.76
C PHE A 91 -45.29 -21.38 -13.76
N GLY A 92 -45.98 -21.51 -14.90
CA GLY A 92 -47.42 -21.21 -15.01
C GLY A 92 -48.32 -22.10 -14.16
N GLU A 93 -47.89 -23.34 -13.88
CA GLU A 93 -48.58 -24.31 -13.01
C GLU A 93 -48.28 -24.08 -11.51
N GLY A 94 -47.40 -23.13 -11.16
CA GLY A 94 -46.95 -22.90 -9.78
C GLY A 94 -45.90 -23.90 -9.28
N ARG A 95 -45.30 -24.67 -10.19
CA ARG A 95 -44.26 -25.67 -9.93
C ARG A 95 -42.87 -25.03 -10.06
N TYR A 96 -42.57 -24.10 -9.15
CA TYR A 96 -41.41 -23.21 -9.28
C TYR A 96 -40.05 -23.93 -9.25
N LEU A 97 -39.84 -24.88 -8.33
CA LEU A 97 -38.58 -25.64 -8.25
C LEU A 97 -38.30 -26.41 -9.54
N GLU A 98 -39.33 -27.09 -10.06
CA GLU A 98 -39.22 -27.83 -11.32
C GLU A 98 -38.99 -26.88 -12.50
N GLY A 99 -39.65 -25.72 -12.52
CA GLY A 99 -39.40 -24.67 -13.51
C GLY A 99 -37.95 -24.17 -13.49
N MET A 100 -37.38 -23.97 -12.31
CA MET A 100 -35.97 -23.58 -12.12
C MET A 100 -35.01 -24.68 -12.56
N LEU A 101 -35.27 -25.94 -12.19
CA LEU A 101 -34.48 -27.09 -12.62
C LEU A 101 -34.52 -27.27 -14.14
N ALA A 102 -35.69 -27.15 -14.77
CA ALA A 102 -35.85 -27.22 -16.22
C ALA A 102 -35.03 -26.14 -16.96
N ASP A 103 -34.95 -24.93 -16.39
CA ASP A 103 -34.14 -23.85 -16.93
C ASP A 103 -32.63 -24.11 -16.74
N ALA A 104 -32.23 -24.61 -15.56
CA ALA A 104 -30.86 -24.99 -15.25
C ALA A 104 -30.34 -26.17 -16.10
N PHE A 105 -31.19 -27.17 -16.38
CA PHE A 105 -30.88 -28.24 -17.35
C PHE A 105 -30.57 -27.65 -18.73
N ALA A 106 -31.36 -26.68 -19.19
CA ALA A 106 -31.15 -26.04 -20.49
C ALA A 106 -29.82 -25.29 -20.55
N ASP A 107 -29.47 -24.54 -19.50
CA ASP A 107 -28.23 -23.77 -19.44
C ASP A 107 -26.99 -24.67 -19.36
N ASP A 108 -27.00 -25.68 -18.49
CA ASP A 108 -25.88 -26.62 -18.36
C ASP A 108 -25.64 -27.38 -19.67
N TYR A 109 -26.70 -27.88 -20.32
CA TYR A 109 -26.55 -28.57 -21.60
C TYR A 109 -26.04 -27.62 -22.69
N LEU A 110 -26.57 -26.40 -22.78
CA LEU A 110 -26.16 -25.43 -23.79
C LEU A 110 -24.67 -25.09 -23.67
N MET A 111 -24.18 -24.91 -22.44
CA MET A 111 -22.77 -24.67 -22.15
C MET A 111 -21.90 -25.85 -22.58
N GLN A 112 -22.23 -27.06 -22.12
CA GLN A 112 -21.46 -28.27 -22.44
C GLN A 112 -21.51 -28.63 -23.93
N ALA A 113 -22.66 -28.43 -24.58
CA ALA A 113 -22.80 -28.61 -26.03
C ALA A 113 -21.86 -27.67 -26.78
N SER A 114 -21.77 -26.41 -26.34
CA SER A 114 -20.88 -25.42 -26.95
C SER A 114 -19.40 -25.78 -26.76
N GLU A 115 -19.02 -26.25 -25.57
CA GLU A 115 -17.65 -26.71 -25.30
C GLU A 115 -17.30 -27.97 -26.10
N SER A 116 -18.25 -28.89 -26.26
CA SER A 116 -18.05 -30.13 -27.04
C SER A 116 -17.72 -29.88 -28.51
N LEU A 117 -18.03 -28.69 -29.04
CA LEU A 117 -17.72 -28.29 -30.41
C LEU A 117 -16.31 -27.71 -30.59
N GLN A 118 -15.59 -27.38 -29.52
CA GLN A 118 -14.23 -26.81 -29.63
C GLN A 118 -13.24 -27.71 -30.41
N PRO A 119 -13.20 -29.04 -30.22
CA PRO A 119 -12.32 -29.91 -31.02
C PRO A 119 -12.66 -29.88 -32.52
N LEU A 120 -13.95 -29.78 -32.86
CA LEU A 120 -14.41 -29.66 -34.25
C LEU A 120 -14.00 -28.31 -34.84
N VAL A 121 -14.25 -27.21 -34.12
CA VAL A 121 -13.86 -25.85 -34.51
C VAL A 121 -12.35 -25.80 -34.77
N ARG A 122 -11.55 -26.36 -33.86
CA ARG A 122 -10.11 -26.46 -34.00
C ARG A 122 -9.71 -27.23 -35.26
N SER A 123 -10.25 -28.43 -35.46
CA SER A 123 -9.94 -29.27 -36.63
C SER A 123 -10.22 -28.53 -37.95
N ILE A 124 -11.35 -27.84 -38.07
CA ILE A 124 -11.73 -27.13 -39.29
C ILE A 124 -10.82 -25.90 -39.53
N CYS A 125 -10.37 -25.24 -38.45
CA CYS A 125 -9.42 -24.13 -38.55
C CYS A 125 -8.02 -24.61 -38.94
N GLU A 126 -7.56 -25.74 -38.37
CA GLU A 126 -6.28 -26.38 -38.70
C GLU A 126 -6.20 -26.77 -40.18
N GLU A 127 -7.25 -27.40 -40.73
CA GLU A 127 -7.35 -27.76 -42.16
C GLU A 127 -7.21 -26.55 -43.09
N LYS A 128 -7.60 -25.36 -42.61
CA LYS A 128 -7.54 -24.10 -43.35
C LYS A 128 -6.32 -23.24 -43.02
N GLN A 129 -5.40 -23.72 -42.18
CA GLN A 129 -4.21 -23.00 -41.72
C GLN A 129 -4.55 -21.67 -41.01
N LEU A 130 -5.59 -21.69 -40.17
CA LEU A 130 -6.05 -20.55 -39.39
C LEU A 130 -5.94 -20.85 -37.89
N GLY A 131 -5.35 -19.92 -37.14
CA GLY A 131 -5.43 -19.91 -35.67
C GLY A 131 -6.61 -19.07 -35.19
N ILE A 132 -6.95 -19.19 -33.91
CA ILE A 132 -7.99 -18.41 -33.23
C ILE A 132 -7.32 -17.50 -32.20
N SER A 133 -7.38 -16.19 -32.43
CA SER A 133 -6.77 -15.19 -31.53
C SER A 133 -7.63 -14.90 -30.30
N ARG A 134 -8.96 -14.97 -30.43
CA ARG A 134 -9.92 -14.69 -29.35
C ARG A 134 -11.32 -15.20 -29.69
N ARG A 135 -12.11 -15.54 -28.67
CA ARG A 135 -13.58 -15.72 -28.72
C ARG A 135 -14.28 -14.47 -28.21
N LEU A 136 -15.31 -14.01 -28.93
CA LEU A 136 -16.17 -12.90 -28.56
C LEU A 136 -17.63 -13.35 -28.47
N GLU A 137 -18.41 -12.70 -27.60
CA GLU A 137 -19.83 -13.00 -27.36
C GLU A 137 -20.58 -11.72 -27.05
N ALA A 138 -21.63 -11.39 -27.81
CA ALA A 138 -22.38 -10.18 -27.53
C ALA A 138 -23.18 -10.30 -26.19
N PRO A 139 -23.28 -9.22 -25.39
CA PRO A 139 -22.77 -7.86 -25.64
C PRO A 139 -21.31 -7.63 -25.17
N THR A 140 -20.60 -8.67 -24.71
CA THR A 140 -19.26 -8.58 -24.13
C THR A 140 -18.17 -8.62 -25.20
N GLY A 141 -17.46 -7.50 -25.37
CA GLY A 141 -16.37 -7.37 -26.37
C GLY A 141 -16.84 -7.12 -27.81
N ILE A 142 -18.13 -7.30 -28.10
CA ILE A 142 -18.76 -6.96 -29.38
C ILE A 142 -20.25 -6.63 -29.18
N GLY A 143 -20.80 -5.74 -30.01
CA GLY A 143 -22.20 -5.31 -29.94
C GLY A 143 -23.22 -6.41 -30.29
N MET A 144 -24.48 -6.20 -29.92
CA MET A 144 -25.58 -7.13 -30.19
C MET A 144 -25.85 -7.34 -31.68
N GLU A 145 -25.47 -6.38 -32.52
CA GLU A 145 -25.48 -6.43 -33.98
C GLU A 145 -24.68 -7.63 -34.52
N ALA A 146 -23.68 -8.09 -33.76
CA ALA A 146 -22.88 -9.25 -34.13
C ALA A 146 -23.67 -10.57 -34.07
N GLN A 147 -24.69 -10.69 -33.21
CA GLN A 147 -25.60 -11.85 -33.22
C GLN A 147 -26.42 -11.90 -34.50
N LYS A 148 -26.88 -10.74 -34.98
CA LYS A 148 -27.58 -10.65 -36.26
C LYS A 148 -26.65 -11.02 -37.42
N ALA A 149 -25.42 -10.53 -37.40
CA ALA A 149 -24.41 -10.90 -38.39
C ALA A 149 -24.17 -12.42 -38.39
N ALA A 150 -24.02 -13.04 -37.21
CA ALA A 150 -23.87 -14.49 -37.09
C ALA A 150 -25.08 -15.24 -37.64
N TYR A 151 -26.30 -14.78 -37.32
CA TYR A 151 -27.55 -15.38 -37.79
C TYR A 151 -27.66 -15.38 -39.32
N GLU A 152 -27.30 -14.25 -39.96
CA GLU A 152 -27.33 -14.09 -41.41
C GLU A 152 -26.21 -14.87 -42.10
N VAL A 153 -24.98 -14.80 -41.59
CA VAL A 153 -23.82 -15.50 -42.17
C VAL A 153 -23.98 -17.02 -42.12
N THR A 154 -24.54 -17.52 -41.02
CA THR A 154 -24.73 -18.97 -40.83
C THR A 154 -26.02 -19.51 -41.43
N ASP A 155 -26.91 -18.65 -41.95
CA ASP A 155 -28.25 -19.00 -42.40
C ASP A 155 -29.04 -19.77 -41.32
N ALA A 156 -28.92 -19.32 -40.06
CA ALA A 156 -29.43 -20.06 -38.90
C ALA A 156 -30.96 -20.23 -38.91
N GLY A 157 -31.70 -19.32 -39.54
CA GLY A 157 -33.16 -19.41 -39.62
C GLY A 157 -33.66 -20.67 -40.32
N PRO A 158 -33.36 -20.85 -41.62
CA PRO A 158 -33.73 -22.06 -42.35
C PRO A 158 -33.04 -23.33 -41.81
N ILE A 159 -31.81 -23.23 -41.31
CA ILE A 159 -31.01 -24.40 -40.92
C ILE A 159 -31.38 -24.94 -39.54
N LEU A 160 -31.58 -24.05 -38.56
CA LEU A 160 -31.87 -24.40 -37.17
C LEU A 160 -33.34 -24.17 -36.77
N GLY A 161 -34.14 -23.53 -37.62
CA GLY A 161 -35.53 -23.19 -37.29
C GLY A 161 -35.62 -22.08 -36.23
N MET A 162 -34.67 -21.16 -36.24
CA MET A 162 -34.53 -20.09 -35.25
C MET A 162 -34.97 -18.74 -35.79
N ASP A 163 -35.42 -17.87 -34.90
CA ASP A 163 -35.74 -16.48 -35.21
C ASP A 163 -34.78 -15.54 -34.47
N ILE A 164 -34.71 -14.28 -34.92
CA ILE A 164 -34.01 -13.21 -34.20
C ILE A 164 -34.95 -12.01 -34.05
N THR A 165 -35.04 -11.45 -32.84
CA THR A 165 -35.91 -10.31 -32.56
C THR A 165 -35.35 -9.01 -33.14
N GLY A 166 -36.18 -7.95 -33.17
CA GLY A 166 -35.72 -6.61 -33.55
C GLY A 166 -34.67 -6.01 -32.61
N SER A 167 -34.51 -6.57 -31.40
CA SER A 167 -33.45 -6.25 -30.43
C SER A 167 -32.28 -7.22 -30.49
N PHE A 168 -32.15 -7.98 -31.59
CA PHE A 168 -31.07 -8.94 -31.87
C PHE A 168 -30.95 -10.11 -30.88
N MET A 169 -32.03 -10.48 -30.18
CA MET A 169 -32.03 -11.69 -29.35
C MET A 169 -32.42 -12.91 -30.17
N LEU A 170 -31.64 -13.99 -30.05
CA LEU A 170 -31.95 -15.28 -30.67
C LEU A 170 -33.19 -15.92 -30.01
N SER A 171 -34.00 -16.60 -30.81
CA SER A 171 -35.15 -17.38 -30.38
C SER A 171 -35.06 -18.80 -30.97
N PRO A 172 -35.07 -19.86 -30.15
CA PRO A 172 -35.35 -19.86 -28.71
C PRO A 172 -34.24 -19.23 -27.86
N VAL A 173 -34.61 -18.73 -26.68
CA VAL A 173 -33.73 -17.97 -25.77
C VAL A 173 -32.53 -18.79 -25.29
N LYS A 174 -32.70 -20.11 -25.14
CA LYS A 174 -31.62 -21.04 -24.76
C LYS A 174 -30.75 -21.36 -25.99
N SER A 175 -30.08 -20.32 -26.45
CA SER A 175 -29.14 -20.32 -27.57
C SER A 175 -27.96 -19.40 -27.28
N THR A 176 -26.79 -19.73 -27.81
CA THR A 176 -25.58 -18.90 -27.70
C THR A 176 -24.99 -18.63 -29.08
N CYS A 177 -24.29 -17.51 -29.19
CA CYS A 177 -23.59 -17.06 -30.39
C CYS A 177 -22.13 -16.76 -30.02
N GLN A 178 -21.22 -17.51 -30.61
CA GLN A 178 -19.78 -17.40 -30.40
C GLN A 178 -19.11 -16.95 -31.69
N ILE A 179 -18.20 -15.99 -31.57
CA ILE A 179 -17.47 -15.42 -32.71
C ILE A 179 -15.99 -15.61 -32.47
N TYR A 180 -15.34 -16.45 -33.26
CA TYR A 180 -13.90 -16.69 -33.17
C TYR A 180 -13.17 -15.83 -34.18
N LEU A 181 -12.31 -14.93 -33.71
CA LEU A 181 -11.47 -14.11 -34.58
C LEU A 181 -10.29 -14.94 -35.10
N LEU A 182 -10.10 -14.92 -36.42
CA LEU A 182 -9.18 -15.81 -37.12
C LEU A 182 -7.88 -15.09 -37.49
N LYS A 183 -6.76 -15.77 -37.33
CA LYS A 183 -5.41 -15.29 -37.65
C LYS A 183 -4.72 -16.23 -38.63
N GLU A 184 -4.26 -15.70 -39.76
CA GLU A 184 -3.59 -16.50 -40.79
C GLU A 184 -2.24 -17.03 -40.30
N ASN A 185 -1.92 -18.28 -40.65
CA ASN A 185 -0.64 -18.92 -40.33
C ASN A 185 -0.29 -18.93 -38.82
N SER A 186 -1.30 -18.93 -37.94
CA SER A 186 -1.11 -19.05 -36.50
C SER A 186 -1.43 -20.46 -36.01
N THR A 187 -0.72 -20.90 -34.97
CA THR A 187 -0.99 -22.14 -34.23
C THR A 187 -1.66 -21.90 -32.87
N GLU A 188 -2.06 -20.65 -32.60
CA GLU A 188 -2.75 -20.23 -31.37
C GLU A 188 -4.25 -20.56 -31.45
N TYR A 189 -4.85 -21.01 -30.34
CA TYR A 189 -6.28 -21.36 -30.26
C TYR A 189 -6.90 -20.89 -28.94
N HIS A 190 -7.22 -19.59 -28.85
CA HIS A 190 -7.88 -19.01 -27.68
C HIS A 190 -9.41 -19.08 -27.83
N MET A 191 -10.00 -20.22 -27.44
CA MET A 191 -11.42 -20.55 -27.65
C MET A 191 -12.30 -20.47 -26.40
N ASP A 192 -11.69 -20.35 -25.23
CA ASP A 192 -12.41 -20.31 -23.95
C ASP A 192 -13.03 -18.94 -23.68
N HIS A 193 -14.11 -18.94 -22.91
CA HIS A 193 -14.71 -17.71 -22.42
C HIS A 193 -13.78 -17.08 -21.36
N ASN A 194 -13.47 -15.79 -21.50
CA ASN A 194 -12.64 -15.10 -20.52
C ASN A 194 -13.49 -14.54 -19.37
N CYS A 195 -13.65 -15.32 -18.30
CA CYS A 195 -14.40 -14.88 -17.12
C CYS A 195 -13.86 -13.60 -16.47
N ARG A 196 -12.60 -13.20 -16.74
CA ARG A 196 -12.01 -11.95 -16.22
C ARG A 196 -12.56 -10.72 -16.92
N GLU A 197 -12.89 -10.84 -18.21
CA GLU A 197 -13.50 -9.79 -19.01
C GLU A 197 -15.04 -9.79 -18.93
N CYS A 198 -15.63 -10.80 -18.26
CA CYS A 198 -17.08 -10.92 -18.11
C CYS A 198 -17.64 -9.87 -17.13
N PRO A 199 -18.68 -9.10 -17.52
CA PRO A 199 -19.31 -8.12 -16.65
C PRO A 199 -20.19 -8.77 -15.57
N ASN A 200 -20.64 -10.03 -15.76
CA ASN A 200 -21.45 -10.74 -14.78
C ASN A 200 -20.57 -11.34 -13.68
N LYS A 201 -20.24 -10.53 -12.68
CA LYS A 201 -19.33 -10.91 -11.59
C LYS A 201 -19.90 -11.99 -10.67
N ASP A 202 -21.23 -12.08 -10.59
CA ASP A 202 -21.97 -13.06 -9.76
C ASP A 202 -22.40 -14.32 -10.54
N CYS A 203 -21.86 -14.52 -11.76
CA CYS A 203 -22.15 -15.70 -12.56
C CYS A 203 -21.80 -16.98 -11.78
N LYS A 204 -22.79 -17.87 -11.59
CA LYS A 204 -22.61 -19.15 -10.86
C LYS A 204 -21.67 -20.12 -11.55
N MET A 205 -21.45 -19.92 -12.86
CA MET A 205 -20.57 -20.72 -13.71
C MET A 205 -19.22 -20.04 -13.94
N ARG A 206 -18.89 -19.03 -13.14
CA ARG A 206 -17.68 -18.23 -13.32
C ARG A 206 -16.43 -19.04 -13.00
N HIS A 207 -15.64 -19.32 -14.02
CA HIS A 207 -14.37 -20.03 -13.89
C HIS A 207 -13.21 -19.14 -14.36
N VAL A 208 -12.47 -18.57 -13.40
CA VAL A 208 -11.30 -17.74 -13.67
C VAL A 208 -10.07 -18.63 -13.80
N ALA A 209 -9.51 -18.73 -15.01
CA ALA A 209 -8.29 -19.49 -15.22
C ALA A 209 -7.14 -18.94 -14.36
N PRO A 210 -6.31 -19.81 -13.76
CA PRO A 210 -5.10 -19.38 -13.07
C PRO A 210 -4.18 -18.64 -14.03
N ILE A 211 -3.65 -17.52 -13.58
CA ILE A 211 -2.68 -16.72 -14.32
C ILE A 211 -1.30 -16.88 -13.70
N ARG A 212 -0.29 -16.96 -14.54
CA ARG A 212 1.12 -16.98 -14.16
C ARG A 212 1.70 -15.58 -14.26
N LEU A 213 2.23 -15.10 -13.14
CA LEU A 213 2.87 -13.80 -13.02
C LEU A 213 4.36 -14.01 -12.78
N GLU A 214 5.21 -13.58 -13.70
CA GLU A 214 6.65 -13.51 -13.47
C GLU A 214 7.01 -12.11 -12.96
N VAL A 215 7.50 -12.03 -11.72
CA VAL A 215 7.88 -10.77 -11.08
C VAL A 215 9.40 -10.71 -11.00
N ARG A 216 10.00 -9.75 -11.70
CA ARG A 216 11.44 -9.51 -11.68
C ARG A 216 11.75 -8.39 -10.70
N THR A 217 12.44 -8.73 -9.61
CA THR A 217 12.87 -7.79 -8.56
C THR A 217 14.35 -8.04 -8.28
N ASN A 218 15.18 -6.99 -8.19
CA ASN A 218 16.60 -7.11 -7.80
C ASN A 218 17.47 -8.12 -8.59
N GLY A 219 17.11 -8.45 -9.83
CA GLY A 219 17.80 -9.49 -10.63
C GLY A 219 17.36 -10.93 -10.32
N GLU A 220 16.42 -11.12 -9.40
CA GLU A 220 15.72 -12.37 -9.11
C GLU A 220 14.36 -12.40 -9.84
N SER A 221 13.86 -13.61 -10.11
CA SER A 221 12.59 -13.83 -10.79
C SER A 221 11.70 -14.73 -9.92
N HIS A 222 10.54 -14.21 -9.53
CA HIS A 222 9.52 -14.92 -8.77
C HIS A 222 8.38 -15.31 -9.71
N ILE A 223 7.90 -16.55 -9.60
CA ILE A 223 6.74 -17.03 -10.35
C ILE A 223 5.58 -17.16 -9.38
N LEU A 224 4.55 -16.33 -9.57
CA LEU A 224 3.33 -16.35 -8.78
C LEU A 224 2.19 -16.93 -9.61
N ILE A 225 1.28 -17.66 -8.97
CA ILE A 225 0.06 -18.18 -9.60
C ILE A 225 -1.12 -17.55 -8.88
N SER A 226 -1.88 -16.71 -9.56
CA SER A 226 -3.12 -16.14 -9.02
C SER A 226 -4.32 -16.87 -9.60
N ARG A 227 -5.20 -17.35 -8.71
CA ARG A 227 -6.44 -18.06 -9.06
C ARG A 227 -7.68 -17.17 -8.96
N ASP A 228 -7.53 -15.98 -8.36
CA ASP A 228 -8.63 -15.05 -8.07
C ASP A 228 -8.53 -13.78 -8.93
N GLU A 229 -9.59 -12.98 -8.95
CA GLU A 229 -9.59 -11.61 -9.51
C GLU A 229 -8.99 -10.62 -8.51
N LYS A 230 -7.67 -10.61 -8.41
CA LYS A 230 -6.93 -9.66 -7.57
C LYS A 230 -6.13 -8.68 -8.42
N THR A 231 -5.94 -7.49 -7.87
CA THR A 231 -4.98 -6.52 -8.39
C THR A 231 -3.57 -7.08 -8.30
N VAL A 232 -2.65 -6.59 -9.13
CA VAL A 232 -1.24 -6.94 -9.03
C VAL A 232 -0.70 -6.66 -7.62
N LEU A 233 -1.07 -5.53 -7.01
CA LEU A 233 -0.64 -5.17 -5.66
C LEU A 233 -1.05 -6.21 -4.61
N GLU A 234 -2.29 -6.69 -4.65
CA GLU A 234 -2.77 -7.73 -3.73
C GLU A 234 -2.00 -9.03 -3.92
N ILE A 235 -1.78 -9.45 -5.17
CA ILE A 235 -1.04 -10.67 -5.48
C ILE A 235 0.41 -10.58 -4.98
N LEU A 236 1.07 -9.44 -5.19
CA LEU A 236 2.43 -9.21 -4.71
C LEU A 236 2.50 -9.23 -3.17
N ARG A 237 1.55 -8.57 -2.50
CA ARG A 237 1.47 -8.53 -1.03
C ARG A 237 1.30 -9.90 -0.40
N GLU A 238 0.41 -10.74 -0.95
CA GLU A 238 0.19 -12.11 -0.48
C GLU A 238 1.45 -12.98 -0.57
N GLN A 239 2.29 -12.70 -1.55
CA GLN A 239 3.53 -13.45 -1.82
C GLN A 239 4.77 -12.79 -1.21
N GLY A 240 4.55 -11.77 -0.40
CA GLY A 240 5.60 -11.10 0.35
C GLY A 240 6.47 -10.13 -0.44
N ILE A 241 6.11 -9.83 -1.69
CA ILE A 241 6.82 -8.89 -2.55
C ILE A 241 6.29 -7.48 -2.28
N TYR A 242 7.18 -6.58 -1.87
CA TYR A 242 6.81 -5.21 -1.55
C TYR A 242 6.68 -4.35 -2.81
N VAL A 243 5.62 -3.56 -2.84
CA VAL A 243 5.44 -2.44 -3.78
C VAL A 243 4.84 -1.28 -2.99
N PRO A 244 5.40 -0.06 -3.07
CA PRO A 244 4.92 1.07 -2.30
C PRO A 244 3.45 1.39 -2.61
N ALA A 245 2.58 1.48 -1.62
CA ALA A 245 1.15 1.77 -1.81
C ALA A 245 0.61 2.74 -0.76
N VAL A 246 1.23 3.91 -0.68
CA VAL A 246 0.97 4.96 0.32
C VAL A 246 -0.50 5.40 0.35
N CYS A 247 -1.18 5.42 -0.80
CA CYS A 247 -2.61 5.75 -0.88
C CYS A 247 -3.56 4.61 -0.47
N ALA A 248 -3.05 3.52 0.11
CA ALA A 248 -3.82 2.31 0.43
C ALA A 248 -4.54 1.69 -0.80
N GLY A 249 -3.93 1.81 -1.98
CA GLY A 249 -4.46 1.19 -3.20
C GLY A 249 -5.53 1.99 -3.95
N ARG A 250 -5.79 3.25 -3.56
CA ARG A 250 -6.79 4.13 -4.21
C ARG A 250 -6.43 4.61 -5.63
N GLY A 251 -5.28 4.22 -6.18
CA GLY A 251 -4.85 4.63 -7.52
C GLY A 251 -4.45 6.10 -7.65
N SER A 252 -4.17 6.81 -6.54
CA SER A 252 -4.01 8.28 -6.55
C SER A 252 -2.60 8.80 -6.30
N CYS A 253 -1.67 7.98 -5.79
CA CYS A 253 -0.33 8.45 -5.40
C CYS A 253 0.80 8.11 -6.39
N GLY A 254 0.55 7.23 -7.36
CA GLY A 254 1.58 6.77 -8.30
C GLY A 254 2.70 5.89 -7.76
N LYS A 255 2.80 5.71 -6.42
CA LYS A 255 3.93 5.01 -5.79
C LYS A 255 3.94 3.49 -6.03
N CYS A 256 2.81 2.90 -6.40
CA CYS A 256 2.72 1.46 -6.71
C CYS A 256 3.08 1.12 -8.17
N ARG A 257 3.91 1.95 -8.79
CA ARG A 257 4.31 1.83 -10.18
C ARG A 257 5.01 0.50 -10.44
N ILE A 258 4.58 -0.17 -11.50
CA ILE A 258 5.23 -1.35 -12.07
C ILE A 258 5.37 -1.16 -13.57
N ARG A 259 6.27 -1.93 -14.20
CA ARG A 259 6.38 -1.98 -15.65
C ARG A 259 6.09 -3.39 -16.15
N VAL A 260 5.06 -3.54 -16.97
CA VAL A 260 4.73 -4.78 -17.69
C VAL A 260 5.73 -4.95 -18.83
N ALA A 261 6.60 -5.96 -18.73
CA ALA A 261 7.61 -6.26 -19.73
C ALA A 261 7.09 -7.19 -20.83
N GLU A 262 6.25 -8.16 -20.47
CA GLU A 262 5.61 -9.11 -21.38
C GLU A 262 4.18 -9.39 -20.90
N GLY A 263 3.26 -9.71 -21.82
CA GLY A 263 1.84 -9.83 -21.54
C GLY A 263 1.08 -8.50 -21.67
N GLU A 264 -0.24 -8.54 -21.49
CA GLU A 264 -1.11 -7.38 -21.61
C GLU A 264 -1.82 -7.09 -20.29
N ALA A 265 -1.83 -5.81 -19.90
CA ALA A 265 -2.64 -5.28 -18.80
C ALA A 265 -3.34 -4.01 -19.27
N ALA A 266 -4.64 -3.92 -18.97
CA ALA A 266 -5.46 -2.77 -19.33
C ALA A 266 -4.90 -1.47 -18.73
N VAL A 267 -4.99 -0.38 -19.48
CA VAL A 267 -4.77 0.98 -18.95
C VAL A 267 -6.03 1.39 -18.21
N THR A 268 -5.90 1.82 -16.96
CA THR A 268 -7.01 2.34 -16.16
C THR A 268 -7.04 3.87 -16.18
N PRO A 269 -8.19 4.52 -15.90
CA PRO A 269 -8.25 5.97 -15.75
C PRO A 269 -7.36 6.53 -14.64
N SER A 270 -6.94 5.70 -13.68
CA SER A 270 -5.96 6.06 -12.66
C SER A 270 -4.54 6.04 -13.21
N ASP A 271 -4.24 5.12 -14.13
CA ASP A 271 -2.96 5.10 -14.85
C ASP A 271 -2.80 6.36 -15.72
N GLU A 272 -3.86 6.75 -16.45
CA GLU A 272 -3.84 7.94 -17.32
C GLU A 272 -3.65 9.25 -16.55
N ARG A 273 -4.04 9.30 -15.28
CA ARG A 273 -3.83 10.47 -14.41
C ARG A 273 -2.42 10.58 -13.85
N ILE A 274 -1.66 9.48 -13.84
CA ILE A 274 -0.34 9.40 -13.21
C ILE A 274 0.78 9.27 -14.24
N PHE A 275 0.54 8.56 -15.34
CA PHE A 275 1.55 8.24 -16.34
C PHE A 275 1.28 8.97 -17.64
N THR A 276 2.37 9.40 -18.28
CA THR A 276 2.29 10.00 -19.61
C THR A 276 1.91 8.93 -20.66
N PRO A 277 1.37 9.33 -21.83
CA PRO A 277 1.09 8.38 -22.92
C PRO A 277 2.33 7.56 -23.33
N GLN A 278 3.52 8.14 -23.23
CA GLN A 278 4.78 7.44 -23.50
C GLN A 278 5.07 6.35 -22.47
N GLN A 279 4.91 6.63 -21.18
CA GLN A 279 5.07 5.64 -20.12
C GLN A 279 4.04 4.50 -20.23
N LEU A 280 2.78 4.83 -20.52
CA LEU A 280 1.73 3.83 -20.75
C LEU A 280 2.10 2.89 -21.91
N SER A 281 2.68 3.43 -22.99
CA SER A 281 3.17 2.65 -24.14
C SER A 281 4.39 1.77 -23.82
N GLN A 282 5.17 2.15 -22.81
CA GLN A 282 6.31 1.37 -22.29
C GLN A 282 5.89 0.30 -21.26
N GLY A 283 4.59 0.15 -21.01
CA GLY A 283 4.03 -0.85 -20.11
C GLY A 283 3.88 -0.41 -18.66
N TYR A 284 4.02 0.89 -18.35
CA TYR A 284 3.83 1.37 -16.97
C TYR A 284 2.37 1.28 -16.53
N ARG A 285 2.15 0.73 -15.33
CA ARG A 285 0.83 0.56 -14.69
C ARG A 285 0.94 0.77 -13.18
N LEU A 286 -0.17 1.12 -12.54
CA LEU A 286 -0.32 1.13 -11.09
C LEU A 286 -0.70 -0.27 -10.62
N ALA A 287 0.16 -0.92 -9.83
CA ALA A 287 -0.12 -2.25 -9.33
C ALA A 287 -1.46 -2.35 -8.57
N CYS A 288 -1.88 -1.27 -7.91
CA CYS A 288 -3.12 -1.24 -7.13
C CYS A 288 -4.42 -1.16 -7.93
N THR A 289 -4.36 -0.79 -9.20
CA THR A 289 -5.53 -0.76 -10.09
C THR A 289 -5.37 -1.69 -11.29
N CYS A 290 -4.18 -2.25 -11.48
CA CYS A 290 -3.88 -3.22 -12.52
C CYS A 290 -4.43 -4.60 -12.15
N TYR A 291 -5.47 -5.05 -12.85
CA TYR A 291 -5.93 -6.44 -12.81
C TYR A 291 -5.29 -7.21 -13.98
N PRO A 292 -4.53 -8.28 -13.72
CA PRO A 292 -4.00 -9.07 -14.81
C PRO A 292 -5.13 -9.82 -15.52
N ILE A 293 -5.11 -9.74 -16.85
CA ILE A 293 -6.09 -10.38 -17.75
C ILE A 293 -5.56 -11.68 -18.38
N GLY A 294 -4.28 -11.99 -18.17
CA GLY A 294 -3.60 -13.20 -18.62
C GLY A 294 -2.22 -13.32 -17.98
N ASP A 295 -1.41 -14.26 -18.47
CA ASP A 295 -0.01 -14.41 -18.04
C ASP A 295 0.78 -13.14 -18.37
N MET A 296 1.61 -12.67 -17.43
CA MET A 296 2.40 -11.46 -17.63
C MET A 296 3.72 -11.50 -16.86
N THR A 297 4.71 -10.78 -17.40
CA THR A 297 5.99 -10.53 -16.77
C THR A 297 6.07 -9.05 -16.39
N MET A 298 6.44 -8.76 -15.15
CA MET A 298 6.54 -7.39 -14.63
C MET A 298 7.87 -7.13 -13.93
N VAL A 299 8.24 -5.85 -13.87
CA VAL A 299 9.43 -5.36 -13.18
C VAL A 299 8.99 -4.34 -12.13
N THR A 300 9.47 -4.51 -10.89
CA THR A 300 9.31 -3.50 -9.83
C THR A 300 10.52 -2.57 -9.81
N GLU A 301 10.31 -1.27 -9.57
CA GLU A 301 11.38 -0.29 -9.46
C GLU A 301 11.84 -0.21 -7.98
N GLU A 302 12.79 -1.05 -7.57
CA GLU A 302 13.38 -1.03 -6.22
C GLU A 302 14.77 -0.36 -6.16
N GLU A 303 15.17 0.42 -7.17
CA GLU A 303 16.49 1.08 -7.15
C GLU A 303 16.58 2.29 -6.21
N ALA A 304 15.45 2.88 -5.81
CA ALA A 304 15.43 4.03 -4.91
C ALA A 304 15.64 3.65 -3.43
N GLU A 305 15.23 2.46 -3.00
CA GLU A 305 15.17 2.08 -1.58
C GLU A 305 16.50 1.52 -1.06
N LYS A 306 17.29 0.84 -1.90
CA LYS A 306 18.67 0.42 -1.56
C LYS A 306 19.62 1.59 -1.25
N LYS A 307 19.32 2.80 -1.72
CA LYS A 307 20.11 3.97 -1.35
C LYS A 307 19.95 4.31 0.12
N MET A 308 18.75 4.19 0.72
CA MET A 308 18.52 4.55 2.14
C MET A 308 19.34 3.67 3.11
N ASP A 309 19.49 2.37 2.82
CA ASP A 309 20.34 1.44 3.58
C ASP A 309 21.85 1.77 3.53
N ILE A 310 22.28 2.64 2.61
CA ILE A 310 23.69 3.00 2.36
C ILE A 310 24.02 4.41 2.90
N ILE A 311 23.01 5.25 3.21
CA ILE A 311 23.24 6.68 3.51
C ILE A 311 23.44 6.95 5.02
N GLY A 312 23.04 6.03 5.91
CA GLY A 312 23.23 6.19 7.36
C GLY A 312 24.70 6.39 7.79
N THR A 313 25.67 6.04 6.95
CA THR A 313 27.10 6.18 7.24
C THR A 313 27.63 7.62 7.15
N ILE A 314 26.78 8.63 6.85
CA ILE A 314 27.23 10.03 6.70
C ILE A 314 26.32 10.98 7.48
N SER A 315 26.29 10.84 8.80
CA SER A 315 26.12 11.98 9.70
C SER A 315 27.32 12.00 10.66
N HIS A 316 28.47 12.44 10.18
CA HIS A 316 29.58 12.78 11.06
C HIS A 316 29.17 13.98 11.95
N ARG A 317 28.53 13.73 13.11
CA ARG A 317 28.81 14.56 14.29
C ARG A 317 30.25 14.22 14.69
N LYS A 318 31.22 14.88 14.06
CA LYS A 318 32.53 15.06 14.72
C LYS A 318 32.26 15.91 15.95
N THR A 319 32.05 15.28 17.09
CA THR A 319 32.33 15.93 18.36
C THR A 319 33.82 16.28 18.34
N ASP A 320 34.13 17.56 18.59
CA ASP A 320 35.50 18.00 18.80
C ASP A 320 36.04 17.32 20.07
N GLY A 321 36.69 16.16 19.93
CA GLY A 321 37.38 15.51 21.03
C GLY A 321 37.47 13.98 20.90
N THR A 322 38.72 13.51 20.80
CA THR A 322 39.20 12.11 20.90
C THR A 322 38.66 11.11 19.87
N GLU A 323 39.54 10.69 18.96
CA GLU A 323 39.33 9.47 18.15
C GLU A 323 39.17 8.28 19.11
N ALA A 324 37.97 7.71 19.19
CA ALA A 324 37.73 6.45 19.89
C ALA A 324 38.31 5.31 19.03
N ASP A 325 39.30 4.57 19.54
CA ASP A 325 39.90 3.43 18.84
C ASP A 325 39.08 2.12 19.01
N GLY A 326 37.94 2.19 19.71
CA GLY A 326 37.06 1.05 19.99
C GLY A 326 37.65 0.03 20.97
N SER A 327 38.67 0.40 21.76
CA SER A 327 39.28 -0.50 22.76
C SER A 327 38.56 -0.53 24.12
N GLY A 328 37.66 0.42 24.39
CA GLY A 328 36.83 0.52 25.60
C GLY A 328 35.51 -0.27 25.53
N PRO A 329 34.74 -0.32 26.63
CA PRO A 329 33.41 -0.92 26.63
C PRO A 329 32.47 -0.13 25.69
N VAL A 330 31.67 -0.85 24.91
CA VAL A 330 30.74 -0.25 23.93
C VAL A 330 29.31 -0.67 24.19
N MET A 331 28.36 0.14 23.73
CA MET A 331 26.93 -0.19 23.74
C MET A 331 26.27 0.20 22.42
N VAL A 332 25.05 -0.29 22.20
CA VAL A 332 24.23 0.14 21.07
C VAL A 332 23.00 0.88 21.57
N GLY A 333 22.79 2.12 21.13
CA GLY A 333 21.52 2.84 21.25
C GLY A 333 20.65 2.54 20.03
N ILE A 334 19.35 2.38 20.21
CA ILE A 334 18.39 2.08 19.14
C ILE A 334 17.15 2.95 19.33
N ASP A 335 16.73 3.60 18.26
CA ASP A 335 15.44 4.29 18.12
C ASP A 335 14.59 3.55 17.08
N ILE A 336 13.46 2.99 17.53
CA ILE A 336 12.49 2.30 16.67
C ILE A 336 11.35 3.26 16.33
N GLY A 337 11.55 4.02 15.26
CA GLY A 337 10.52 4.86 14.66
C GLY A 337 9.53 4.09 13.78
N THR A 338 8.39 4.72 13.51
CA THR A 338 7.37 4.15 12.61
C THR A 338 7.91 4.05 11.18
N THR A 339 8.63 5.05 10.69
CA THR A 339 9.18 5.07 9.32
C THR A 339 10.61 4.52 9.25
N THR A 340 11.44 4.86 10.22
CA THR A 340 12.87 4.55 10.24
C THR A 340 13.29 3.89 11.54
N ILE A 341 14.32 3.04 11.48
CA ILE A 341 15.00 2.50 12.67
C ILE A 341 16.44 3.01 12.62
N ALA A 342 16.85 3.74 13.66
CA ALA A 342 18.20 4.28 13.80
C ALA A 342 18.93 3.53 14.93
N MET A 343 20.21 3.22 14.72
CA MET A 343 21.05 2.54 15.68
C MET A 343 22.44 3.18 15.70
N GLU A 344 23.03 3.26 16.87
CA GLU A 344 24.36 3.85 17.08
C GLU A 344 25.20 2.95 17.98
N LEU A 345 26.36 2.53 17.49
CA LEU A 345 27.40 1.91 18.30
C LEU A 345 28.24 3.02 18.93
N VAL A 346 28.30 3.06 20.25
CA VAL A 346 28.96 4.13 20.99
C VAL A 346 29.98 3.59 21.99
N ASP A 347 31.05 4.35 22.19
CA ASP A 347 31.99 4.14 23.28
C ASP A 347 31.33 4.57 24.62
N MET A 348 31.30 3.68 25.61
CA MET A 348 30.58 3.97 26.86
C MET A 348 31.30 4.99 27.74
N ASP A 349 32.62 5.09 27.67
CA ASP A 349 33.39 6.01 28.50
C ASP A 349 33.23 7.45 27.99
N SER A 350 33.50 7.67 26.71
CA SER A 350 33.45 8.99 26.06
C SER A 350 32.06 9.39 25.57
N GLY A 351 31.26 8.43 25.09
CA GLY A 351 30.00 8.69 24.42
C GLY A 351 30.11 9.02 22.96
N ALA A 352 31.31 8.88 22.40
CA ALA A 352 31.53 9.12 20.99
C ALA A 352 30.85 8.03 20.14
N GLU A 353 30.19 8.47 19.07
CA GLU A 353 29.73 7.60 17.98
C GLU A 353 30.94 6.86 17.38
N ILE A 354 30.88 5.53 17.36
CA ILE A 354 31.85 4.66 16.68
C ILE A 354 31.34 4.34 15.27
N ASP A 355 30.07 3.97 15.16
CA ASP A 355 29.41 3.61 13.90
C ASP A 355 27.90 3.78 14.04
N SER A 356 27.20 4.00 12.93
CA SER A 356 25.76 4.21 12.91
C SER A 356 25.09 3.46 11.76
N TYR A 357 23.84 3.05 12.01
CA TYR A 357 23.02 2.30 11.07
C TYR A 357 21.62 2.89 11.03
N LEU A 358 21.12 3.10 9.81
CA LEU A 358 19.78 3.61 9.56
C LEU A 358 19.12 2.74 8.49
N CYS A 359 17.89 2.30 8.74
CA CYS A 359 17.09 1.61 7.73
C CYS A 359 15.62 2.06 7.79
N ILE A 360 14.89 1.77 6.71
CA ILE A 360 13.43 1.91 6.71
C ILE A 360 12.84 0.76 7.53
N ASN A 361 11.87 1.06 8.38
CA ASN A 361 11.14 0.05 9.13
C ASN A 361 10.31 -0.82 8.18
N ARG A 362 10.66 -2.12 8.06
CA ARG A 362 10.01 -3.06 7.14
C ARG A 362 8.53 -3.25 7.40
N GLN A 363 8.05 -2.96 8.61
CA GLN A 363 6.63 -3.01 8.94
C GLN A 363 5.78 -2.06 8.09
N ARG A 364 6.39 -1.10 7.40
CA ARG A 364 5.71 -0.23 6.42
C ARG A 364 4.92 -1.00 5.36
N ARG A 365 5.29 -2.25 5.08
CA ARG A 365 4.53 -3.16 4.19
C ARG A 365 3.13 -3.52 4.70
N TYR A 366 2.91 -3.44 6.02
CA TYR A 366 1.65 -3.76 6.69
C TYR A 366 0.83 -2.51 7.03
N GLY A 367 1.45 -1.32 7.02
CA GLY A 367 0.78 -0.07 7.33
C GLY A 367 1.74 1.13 7.29
N ALA A 368 1.26 2.25 6.75
CA ALA A 368 2.04 3.48 6.65
C ALA A 368 2.20 4.20 8.00
N ASP A 369 1.32 3.92 8.96
CA ASP A 369 1.25 4.57 10.27
C ASP A 369 1.02 3.54 11.39
N VAL A 370 0.99 4.01 12.64
CA VAL A 370 0.76 3.15 13.82
C VAL A 370 -0.62 2.49 13.83
N ILE A 371 -1.68 3.18 13.40
CA ILE A 371 -3.06 2.68 13.45
C ILE A 371 -3.26 1.53 12.47
N SER A 372 -2.80 1.69 11.24
CA SER A 372 -2.85 0.63 10.22
C SER A 372 -2.04 -0.61 10.62
N ARG A 373 -0.92 -0.45 11.33
CA ARG A 373 -0.15 -1.58 11.88
C ARG A 373 -0.84 -2.24 13.07
N ILE A 374 -1.47 -1.47 13.95
CA ILE A 374 -2.33 -2.01 15.02
C ILE A 374 -3.43 -2.87 14.41
N GLN A 375 -4.13 -2.34 13.39
CA GLN A 375 -5.19 -3.07 12.69
C GLN A 375 -4.67 -4.36 12.05
N ALA A 376 -3.56 -4.30 11.30
CA ALA A 376 -2.95 -5.48 10.70
C ALA A 376 -2.56 -6.53 11.76
N SER A 377 -2.02 -6.10 12.91
CA SER A 377 -1.72 -6.99 14.02
C SER A 377 -2.97 -7.68 14.56
N VAL A 378 -4.09 -6.97 14.68
CA VAL A 378 -5.38 -7.51 15.16
C VAL A 378 -6.00 -8.46 14.13
N GLU A 379 -5.79 -8.21 12.84
CA GLU A 379 -6.27 -9.02 11.71
C GLU A 379 -5.40 -10.26 11.42
N GLY A 380 -4.51 -10.64 12.35
CA GLY A 380 -3.73 -11.88 12.26
C GLY A 380 -2.35 -11.73 11.64
N LYS A 381 -1.81 -10.50 11.50
CA LYS A 381 -0.43 -10.25 11.04
C LYS A 381 0.57 -9.96 12.15
N LYS A 382 0.21 -10.25 13.40
CA LYS A 382 1.00 -9.96 14.59
C LYS A 382 2.42 -10.54 14.52
N GLU A 383 2.55 -11.84 14.23
CA GLU A 383 3.85 -12.53 14.18
C GLU A 383 4.72 -12.00 13.04
N GLU A 384 4.12 -11.68 11.89
CA GLU A 384 4.83 -11.12 10.73
C GLU A 384 5.35 -9.71 11.00
N LEU A 385 4.55 -8.87 11.67
CA LEU A 385 4.94 -7.53 12.12
C LEU A 385 6.09 -7.59 13.13
N GLN A 386 6.00 -8.51 14.11
CA GLN A 386 7.04 -8.72 15.10
C GLN A 386 8.36 -9.17 14.45
N GLU A 387 8.29 -10.16 13.58
CA GLU A 387 9.44 -10.70 12.87
C GLU A 387 10.10 -9.65 11.97
N SER A 388 9.31 -8.75 11.36
CA SER A 388 9.84 -7.66 10.54
C SER A 388 10.76 -6.73 11.34
N ILE A 389 10.37 -6.28 12.54
CA ILE A 389 11.24 -5.46 13.40
C ILE A 389 12.47 -6.26 13.82
N ARG A 390 12.30 -7.51 14.24
CA ARG A 390 13.42 -8.37 14.68
C ARG A 390 14.48 -8.51 13.59
N GLN A 391 14.08 -8.67 12.34
CA GLN A 391 15.00 -8.76 11.21
C GLN A 391 15.74 -7.44 10.95
N ASP A 392 15.06 -6.30 11.09
CA ASP A 392 15.71 -4.98 10.96
C ASP A 392 16.74 -4.76 12.08
N LEU A 393 16.36 -5.06 13.33
CA LEU A 393 17.26 -5.05 14.48
C LEU A 393 18.47 -5.97 14.27
N PHE A 394 18.23 -7.21 13.85
CA PHE A 394 19.29 -8.17 13.57
C PHE A 394 20.26 -7.65 12.50
N THR A 395 19.73 -7.12 11.39
CA THR A 395 20.56 -6.65 10.27
C THR A 395 21.43 -5.45 10.69
N GLY A 396 20.86 -4.50 11.43
CA GLY A 396 21.61 -3.35 11.93
C GLY A 396 22.66 -3.73 12.96
N LEU A 397 22.31 -4.59 13.91
CA LEU A 397 23.24 -5.12 14.90
C LEU A 397 24.37 -5.93 14.24
N GLU A 398 24.07 -6.78 13.25
CA GLU A 398 25.08 -7.53 12.49
C GLU A 398 26.09 -6.59 11.83
N LYS A 399 25.63 -5.50 11.21
CA LYS A 399 26.50 -4.51 10.58
C LYS A 399 27.36 -3.76 11.61
N LEU A 400 26.74 -3.15 12.62
CA LEU A 400 27.42 -2.36 13.65
C LEU A 400 28.42 -3.20 14.45
N THR A 401 28.07 -4.44 14.75
CA THR A 401 28.93 -5.34 15.54
C THR A 401 29.94 -6.11 14.69
N ARG A 402 30.02 -5.82 13.38
CA ARG A 402 30.88 -6.49 12.40
C ARG A 402 30.74 -8.01 12.45
N GLY A 403 29.49 -8.49 12.41
CA GLY A 403 29.18 -9.93 12.49
C GLY A 403 29.41 -10.54 13.89
N GLY A 404 29.46 -9.72 14.94
CA GLY A 404 29.70 -10.14 16.31
C GLY A 404 31.17 -10.16 16.75
N GLU A 405 32.08 -9.53 15.98
CA GLU A 405 33.44 -9.24 16.43
C GLU A 405 33.44 -8.26 17.62
N ILE A 406 32.51 -7.31 17.61
CA ILE A 406 32.30 -6.35 18.69
C ILE A 406 31.10 -6.83 19.51
N VAL A 407 31.29 -7.11 20.79
CA VAL A 407 30.19 -7.51 21.68
C VAL A 407 29.83 -6.34 22.58
N PRO A 408 28.68 -5.66 22.36
CA PRO A 408 28.26 -4.58 23.23
C PRO A 408 27.91 -5.10 24.62
N GLU A 409 28.23 -4.31 25.65
CA GLU A 409 27.86 -4.63 27.03
C GLU A 409 26.34 -4.63 27.22
N LYS A 410 25.67 -3.73 26.49
CA LYS A 410 24.22 -3.59 26.49
C LYS A 410 23.72 -2.99 25.17
N VAL A 411 22.44 -3.22 24.92
CA VAL A 411 21.65 -2.54 23.90
C VAL A 411 20.54 -1.77 24.62
N VAL A 412 20.31 -0.52 24.25
CA VAL A 412 19.25 0.32 24.81
C VAL A 412 18.30 0.73 23.70
N ILE A 413 17.00 0.50 23.89
CA ILE A 413 15.95 0.71 22.89
C ILE A 413 14.96 1.76 23.38
N ALA A 414 14.71 2.75 22.54
CA ALA A 414 13.61 3.71 22.63
C ALA A 414 12.69 3.56 21.40
N GLY A 415 11.45 4.02 21.52
CA GLY A 415 10.47 4.00 20.44
C GLY A 415 9.05 4.16 20.98
N ASN A 416 8.13 4.51 20.09
CA ASN A 416 6.74 4.73 20.51
C ASN A 416 6.11 3.43 21.03
N THR A 417 5.07 3.58 21.84
CA THR A 417 4.42 2.47 22.53
C THR A 417 3.98 1.36 21.57
N THR A 418 3.47 1.70 20.38
CA THR A 418 3.06 0.72 19.38
C THR A 418 4.24 -0.08 18.84
N MET A 419 5.36 0.58 18.51
CA MET A 419 6.56 -0.11 18.00
C MET A 419 7.11 -1.10 19.04
N ILE A 420 7.14 -0.71 20.32
CA ILE A 420 7.58 -1.60 21.40
C ILE A 420 6.60 -2.79 21.58
N HIS A 421 5.28 -2.57 21.49
CA HIS A 421 4.31 -3.66 21.55
C HIS A 421 4.48 -4.67 20.41
N LEU A 422 4.72 -4.18 19.20
CA LEU A 422 4.96 -5.03 18.03
C LEU A 422 6.27 -5.81 18.17
N LEU A 423 7.35 -5.18 18.64
CA LEU A 423 8.63 -5.87 18.92
C LEU A 423 8.47 -6.98 19.96
N MET A 424 7.76 -6.68 21.05
CA MET A 424 7.56 -7.62 22.14
C MET A 424 6.49 -8.68 21.84
N GLY A 425 5.71 -8.50 20.78
CA GLY A 425 4.60 -9.39 20.45
C GLY A 425 3.48 -9.31 21.49
N TYR A 426 3.24 -8.12 22.04
CA TYR A 426 2.11 -7.87 22.94
C TYR A 426 0.80 -7.69 22.15
N PRO A 427 -0.37 -7.92 22.79
CA PRO A 427 -1.66 -7.59 22.19
C PRO A 427 -1.75 -6.08 21.87
N CYS A 428 -2.30 -5.76 20.71
CA CYS A 428 -2.45 -4.37 20.23
C CYS A 428 -3.92 -3.94 20.10
N ASP A 429 -4.88 -4.82 20.41
CA ASP A 429 -6.32 -4.63 20.22
C ASP A 429 -6.90 -3.41 20.96
N THR A 430 -6.29 -3.05 22.09
CA THR A 430 -6.70 -1.91 22.91
C THR A 430 -5.96 -0.62 22.59
N LEU A 431 -4.93 -0.63 21.74
CA LEU A 431 -4.14 0.57 21.41
C LEU A 431 -4.88 1.51 20.45
N GLY A 432 -5.66 0.96 19.51
CA GLY A 432 -6.39 1.72 18.50
C GLY A 432 -7.83 2.07 18.87
N VAL A 433 -8.32 1.62 20.03
CA VAL A 433 -9.73 1.75 20.43
C VAL A 433 -9.82 2.35 21.83
N TYR A 434 -10.72 3.33 22.02
CA TYR A 434 -10.98 3.93 23.32
C TYR A 434 -11.31 2.84 24.37
N PRO A 435 -10.67 2.83 25.55
CA PRO A 435 -9.91 3.93 26.18
C PRO A 435 -8.39 3.93 25.94
N PHE A 436 -7.88 3.34 24.85
CA PHE A 436 -6.48 3.40 24.42
C PHE A 436 -5.50 2.91 25.51
N ILE A 437 -5.67 1.66 25.96
CA ILE A 437 -4.88 1.12 27.08
C ILE A 437 -3.75 0.25 26.53
N PRO A 438 -2.47 0.49 26.90
CA PRO A 438 -1.38 -0.37 26.52
C PRO A 438 -1.27 -1.60 27.42
N HIS A 439 -0.69 -2.67 26.89
CA HIS A 439 -0.43 -3.90 27.67
C HIS A 439 0.64 -3.67 28.74
N GLN A 440 1.75 -3.02 28.37
CA GLN A 440 2.90 -2.73 29.23
C GLN A 440 3.64 -1.51 28.68
N ILE A 441 3.97 -0.56 29.55
CA ILE A 441 4.79 0.63 29.24
C ILE A 441 5.90 0.86 30.26
N GLN A 442 6.07 -0.07 31.22
CA GLN A 442 7.16 -0.02 32.20
C GLN A 442 8.50 -0.40 31.55
N ARG A 443 9.61 -0.05 32.21
CA ARG A 443 10.96 -0.46 31.78
C ARG A 443 11.00 -1.98 31.58
N ILE A 444 11.61 -2.41 30.47
CA ILE A 444 11.86 -3.83 30.19
C ILE A 444 13.36 -4.09 30.26
N GLU A 445 13.74 -5.12 31.02
CA GLU A 445 15.08 -5.68 31.02
C GLU A 445 15.03 -7.09 30.48
N SER A 446 15.82 -7.37 29.45
CA SER A 446 15.83 -8.65 28.74
C SER A 446 17.23 -8.94 28.21
N THR A 447 17.35 -9.97 27.38
CA THR A 447 18.56 -10.32 26.64
C THR A 447 18.34 -10.22 25.15
N LEU A 448 19.42 -10.04 24.39
CA LEU A 448 19.30 -9.88 22.95
C LEU A 448 18.65 -11.11 22.28
N GLY A 449 18.92 -12.32 22.77
CA GLY A 449 18.26 -13.53 22.27
C GLY A 449 16.74 -13.55 22.48
N GLU A 450 16.27 -13.12 23.65
CA GLU A 450 14.82 -13.04 23.92
C GLU A 450 14.13 -12.00 23.00
N ILE A 451 14.76 -10.83 22.82
CA ILE A 451 14.24 -9.77 21.95
C ILE A 451 14.18 -10.23 20.49
N LEU A 452 15.21 -10.94 20.01
CA LEU A 452 15.27 -11.49 18.65
C LEU A 452 14.44 -12.78 18.47
N GLY A 453 13.79 -13.28 19.52
CA GLY A 453 12.89 -14.44 19.43
C GLY A 453 13.61 -15.80 19.42
N GLU A 454 14.85 -15.86 19.90
CA GLU A 454 15.66 -17.07 19.92
C GLU A 454 15.71 -17.72 21.31
N ASN A 455 15.34 -19.00 21.39
CA ASN A 455 15.48 -19.79 22.60
C ASN A 455 16.93 -20.24 22.78
N MET A 456 17.58 -19.79 23.85
CA MET A 456 18.97 -20.08 24.27
C MET A 456 19.32 -21.57 24.49
N THR A 457 18.43 -22.50 24.13
CA THR A 457 18.57 -23.96 24.27
C THR A 457 18.95 -24.67 22.97
N GLU A 458 18.78 -24.04 21.80
CA GLU A 458 19.19 -24.58 20.49
C GLU A 458 20.04 -23.54 19.73
N PRO A 459 20.90 -23.95 18.78
CA PRO A 459 21.65 -22.99 17.97
C PRO A 459 20.68 -22.10 17.16
N PRO A 460 20.90 -20.77 17.11
CA PRO A 460 20.16 -19.82 16.28
C PRO A 460 19.94 -20.34 14.85
N ARG A 461 18.73 -20.20 14.29
CA ARG A 461 18.52 -20.39 12.84
C ARG A 461 19.28 -19.33 12.02
N THR A 462 19.72 -18.25 12.66
CA THR A 462 20.51 -17.16 12.11
C THR A 462 22.00 -17.31 12.48
N ALA A 463 22.69 -18.25 11.83
CA ALA A 463 24.11 -18.55 12.07
C ALA A 463 25.08 -17.46 11.53
N ARG A 464 24.88 -16.18 11.89
CA ARG A 464 25.78 -15.08 11.52
C ARG A 464 26.23 -14.15 12.65
N LEU A 465 25.42 -13.95 13.70
CA LEU A 465 25.93 -13.34 14.96
C LEU A 465 26.64 -14.45 15.76
N CYS A 466 27.96 -14.55 15.57
CA CYS A 466 28.72 -15.78 15.82
C CYS A 466 28.98 -16.18 17.30
N THR A 467 28.42 -15.50 18.31
CA THR A 467 28.75 -15.82 19.72
C THR A 467 27.54 -15.93 20.63
N VAL A 468 27.53 -16.95 21.50
CA VAL A 468 26.60 -17.07 22.65
C VAL A 468 26.64 -15.82 23.54
N GLN A 469 27.78 -15.11 23.54
CA GLN A 469 27.96 -13.89 24.30
C GLN A 469 27.08 -12.74 23.78
N MET A 470 26.95 -12.59 22.45
CA MET A 470 26.07 -11.61 21.82
C MET A 470 24.61 -11.81 22.24
N TYR A 471 24.11 -13.05 22.20
CA TYR A 471 22.73 -13.34 22.61
C TYR A 471 22.46 -13.11 24.10
N ARG A 472 23.51 -13.07 24.93
CA ARG A 472 23.45 -12.72 26.37
C ARG A 472 23.63 -11.24 26.65
N THR A 473 23.91 -10.42 25.64
CA THR A 473 23.97 -8.97 25.82
C THR A 473 22.65 -8.48 26.42
N LYS A 474 22.76 -7.65 27.45
CA LYS A 474 21.60 -7.09 28.14
C LYS A 474 20.88 -6.12 27.21
N VAL A 475 19.55 -6.19 27.18
CA VAL A 475 18.72 -5.22 26.47
C VAL A 475 17.88 -4.47 27.49
N TRP A 476 17.93 -3.14 27.42
CA TRP A 476 17.07 -2.26 28.20
C TRP A 476 16.13 -1.51 27.25
N ILE A 477 14.83 -1.59 27.50
CA ILE A 477 13.84 -0.78 26.79
C ILE A 477 13.34 0.27 27.76
N LEU A 478 13.42 1.55 27.34
CA LEU A 478 12.97 2.68 28.15
C LEU A 478 11.45 2.56 28.44
N PRO A 479 10.98 3.09 29.59
CA PRO A 479 9.55 3.17 29.87
C PRO A 479 8.86 4.22 28.99
N GLY A 480 7.59 4.02 28.68
CA GLY A 480 6.72 5.01 28.02
C GLY A 480 5.75 5.67 29.01
N ILE A 481 5.00 6.68 28.54
CA ILE A 481 4.05 7.45 29.37
C ILE A 481 2.60 7.01 29.12
N SER A 482 2.20 6.86 27.86
CA SER A 482 0.84 6.50 27.46
C SER A 482 0.84 5.64 26.19
N THR A 483 -0.33 5.39 25.60
CA THR A 483 -0.46 4.73 24.29
C THR A 483 0.12 5.55 23.14
N PHE A 484 0.00 6.88 23.20
CA PHE A 484 0.44 7.77 22.12
C PHE A 484 1.75 8.49 22.42
N VAL A 485 2.23 8.45 23.66
CA VAL A 485 3.53 9.02 24.07
C VAL A 485 4.39 7.90 24.65
N GLY A 486 5.34 7.44 23.86
CA GLY A 486 6.15 6.26 24.16
C GLY A 486 7.47 6.56 24.84
N ALA A 487 8.38 5.59 24.69
CA ALA A 487 9.69 5.60 25.30
C ALA A 487 10.68 6.51 24.56
N ASP A 488 10.43 6.76 23.28
CA ASP A 488 11.06 7.81 22.47
C ASP A 488 10.98 9.19 23.13
N ILE A 489 9.80 9.63 23.55
CA ILE A 489 9.64 10.95 24.17
C ILE A 489 10.25 11.03 25.57
N VAL A 490 10.21 9.94 26.33
CA VAL A 490 10.96 9.87 27.60
C VAL A 490 12.46 10.00 27.34
N SER A 491 12.94 9.38 26.26
CA SER A 491 14.32 9.47 25.82
C SER A 491 14.69 10.89 25.38
N ASP A 492 13.83 11.58 24.62
CA ASP A 492 14.06 12.99 24.24
C ASP A 492 14.10 13.94 25.45
N ILE A 493 13.19 13.77 26.41
CA ILE A 493 13.19 14.57 27.65
C ILE A 493 14.50 14.34 28.41
N LEU A 494 14.98 13.10 28.43
CA LEU A 494 16.25 12.73 29.04
C LEU A 494 17.43 13.35 28.27
N SER A 495 17.47 13.33 26.93
CA SER A 495 18.60 13.86 26.15
C SER A 495 18.78 15.37 26.34
N CYS A 496 17.68 16.14 26.34
CA CYS A 496 17.74 17.59 26.49
C CYS A 496 17.81 18.10 27.95
N GLY A 497 17.72 17.20 28.94
CA GLY A 497 17.77 17.54 30.37
C GLY A 497 16.59 18.39 30.85
N LEU A 498 15.44 18.33 30.16
CA LEU A 498 14.24 19.11 30.52
C LEU A 498 13.78 18.80 31.95
N ALA A 499 13.84 17.53 32.35
CA ALA A 499 13.44 17.07 33.68
C ALA A 499 14.45 17.36 34.81
N GLU A 500 15.61 17.94 34.49
CA GLU A 500 16.61 18.36 35.48
C GLU A 500 16.55 19.87 35.77
N SER A 501 15.90 20.62 34.88
CA SER A 501 15.79 22.07 34.96
C SER A 501 14.75 22.51 35.99
N GLU A 502 15.03 23.63 36.67
CA GLU A 502 14.06 24.41 37.45
C GLU A 502 13.07 25.16 36.55
N LYS A 503 13.57 25.63 35.41
CA LYS A 503 12.82 26.46 34.47
C LYS A 503 12.01 25.59 33.52
N VAL A 504 10.84 26.09 33.15
CA VAL A 504 9.95 25.44 32.18
C VAL A 504 10.58 25.51 30.79
N SER A 505 10.72 24.35 30.17
CA SER A 505 11.13 24.20 28.78
C SER A 505 10.07 23.41 28.03
N MET A 506 10.12 23.50 26.70
CA MET A 506 9.28 22.72 25.82
C MET A 506 10.16 21.83 24.94
N LEU A 507 9.70 20.62 24.67
CA LEU A 507 10.23 19.68 23.70
C LEU A 507 9.17 19.49 22.61
N ILE A 508 9.61 19.49 21.36
CA ILE A 508 8.78 19.19 20.19
C ILE A 508 9.56 18.19 19.35
N ASP A 509 9.07 16.95 19.26
CA ASP A 509 9.55 15.94 18.34
C ASP A 509 8.63 15.88 17.11
N LEU A 510 9.20 16.14 15.94
CA LEU A 510 8.48 16.14 14.68
C LEU A 510 8.92 14.93 13.86
N GLY A 511 8.09 13.90 13.89
CA GLY A 511 8.16 12.74 13.00
C GLY A 511 6.85 12.55 12.24
N THR A 512 6.44 11.30 12.04
CA THR A 512 5.11 10.97 11.48
C THR A 512 3.97 11.53 12.36
N ASN A 513 4.20 11.57 13.68
CA ASN A 513 3.38 12.27 14.65
C ASN A 513 4.13 13.52 15.12
N GLY A 514 3.40 14.53 15.58
CA GLY A 514 3.97 15.65 16.31
C GLY A 514 3.84 15.39 17.81
N GLU A 515 4.89 14.89 18.43
CA GLU A 515 4.93 14.58 19.86
C GLU A 515 5.65 15.70 20.60
N MET A 516 5.23 15.98 21.83
CA MET A 516 5.70 17.17 22.52
C MET A 516 5.52 17.08 24.02
N GLY A 517 6.35 17.82 24.75
CA GLY A 517 6.30 17.92 26.19
C GLY A 517 6.60 19.34 26.67
N ILE A 518 5.90 19.80 27.70
CA ILE A 518 6.21 21.06 28.41
C ILE A 518 6.40 20.77 29.89
N GLY A 519 7.46 21.31 30.48
CA GLY A 519 7.66 21.16 31.92
C GLY A 519 9.08 21.42 32.40
N ASN A 520 9.33 20.92 33.59
CA ASN A 520 10.58 21.03 34.33
C ASN A 520 10.72 19.82 35.28
N ARG A 521 11.66 19.87 36.23
CA ARG A 521 11.87 18.79 37.22
C ARG A 521 10.69 18.46 38.15
N GLU A 522 9.67 19.31 38.20
CA GLU A 522 8.54 19.15 39.13
C GLU A 522 7.31 18.53 38.46
N ARG A 523 7.04 18.90 37.21
CA ARG A 523 5.87 18.44 36.46
C ARG A 523 6.10 18.59 34.96
N ILE A 524 5.65 17.59 34.21
CA ILE A 524 5.67 17.56 32.75
C ILE A 524 4.26 17.25 32.23
N LEU A 525 3.82 17.99 31.21
CA LEU A 525 2.67 17.64 30.38
C LEU A 525 3.16 17.17 29.02
N VAL A 526 2.64 16.06 28.53
CA VAL A 526 2.98 15.52 27.21
C VAL A 526 1.75 15.36 26.35
N THR A 527 1.93 15.38 25.03
CA THR A 527 0.87 15.04 24.08
C THR A 527 1.44 14.55 22.76
N SER A 528 0.56 14.02 21.91
CA SER A 528 0.85 13.59 20.55
C SER A 528 -0.24 14.10 19.61
N THR A 529 0.16 14.65 18.47
CA THR A 529 -0.69 15.19 17.42
C THR A 529 -0.55 14.35 16.16
N ALA A 530 -1.67 14.14 15.47
CA ALA A 530 -1.66 13.54 14.13
C ALA A 530 -1.23 14.60 13.09
N ALA A 531 0.07 14.88 13.00
CA ALA A 531 0.64 15.80 12.03
C ALA A 531 0.67 15.19 10.61
N GLY A 532 0.82 13.86 10.50
CA GLY A 532 0.99 13.18 9.24
C GLY A 532 2.44 13.29 8.72
N PRO A 533 2.81 12.52 7.68
CA PRO A 533 4.21 12.35 7.29
C PRO A 533 4.74 13.48 6.39
N ALA A 534 4.06 14.62 6.29
CA ALA A 534 4.42 15.72 5.38
C ALA A 534 5.84 16.25 5.65
N PHE A 535 6.21 16.37 6.92
CA PHE A 535 7.55 16.78 7.38
C PHE A 535 8.65 15.74 7.14
N GLU A 536 8.28 14.52 6.73
CA GLU A 536 9.21 13.47 6.30
C GLU A 536 9.25 13.33 4.76
N GLY A 537 8.55 14.22 4.04
CA GLY A 537 8.34 14.12 2.59
C GLY A 537 7.29 13.07 2.19
N GLY A 538 6.52 12.55 3.14
CA GLY A 538 5.36 11.69 2.87
C GLY A 538 4.14 12.50 2.42
N ASN A 539 3.26 11.88 1.63
CA ASN A 539 2.09 12.50 0.98
C ASN A 539 2.34 13.70 0.05
N ILE A 540 3.56 14.23 0.02
CA ILE A 540 4.02 15.20 -0.98
C ILE A 540 4.20 14.47 -2.33
N VAL A 541 3.73 15.05 -3.43
CA VAL A 541 3.68 14.43 -4.77
C VAL A 541 5.08 13.97 -5.21
N HIS A 542 6.02 14.91 -5.29
CA HIS A 542 7.45 14.65 -5.52
C HIS A 542 8.24 14.48 -4.21
N GLY A 543 7.53 14.15 -3.12
CA GLY A 543 8.12 13.92 -1.81
C GLY A 543 9.07 12.74 -1.77
N SER A 544 10.17 12.91 -1.05
CA SER A 544 11.17 11.88 -0.73
C SER A 544 11.63 12.04 0.71
N GLY A 545 12.22 10.98 1.28
CA GLY A 545 12.99 11.13 2.52
C GLY A 545 14.23 12.01 2.32
N SER A 546 15.00 12.21 3.38
CA SER A 546 16.27 12.96 3.35
C SER A 546 17.39 12.11 2.73
N ILE A 547 17.39 12.00 1.39
CA ILE A 547 18.36 11.22 0.60
C ILE A 547 19.17 12.12 -0.34
N PRO A 548 20.37 11.71 -0.80
CA PRO A 548 21.15 12.44 -1.80
C PRO A 548 20.32 12.73 -3.05
N GLY A 549 20.31 13.99 -3.46
CA GLY A 549 19.49 14.49 -4.56
C GLY A 549 18.11 15.01 -4.13
N ALA A 550 17.67 14.76 -2.90
CA ALA A 550 16.46 15.41 -2.39
C ALA A 550 16.71 16.92 -2.21
N ILE A 551 15.79 17.74 -2.71
CA ILE A 551 15.78 19.19 -2.54
C ILE A 551 15.58 19.48 -1.06
N CYS A 552 16.52 20.20 -0.47
CA CYS A 552 16.56 20.51 0.96
C CYS A 552 16.68 22.00 1.27
N ASN A 553 16.89 22.84 0.25
CA ASN A 553 16.91 24.28 0.38
C ASN A 553 16.33 24.92 -0.88
N VAL A 554 15.52 25.95 -0.73
CA VAL A 554 14.80 26.63 -1.81
C VAL A 554 14.81 28.13 -1.57
N GLU A 555 15.09 28.89 -2.62
CA GLU A 555 14.97 30.35 -2.70
C GLU A 555 14.14 30.68 -3.95
N ILE A 556 13.17 31.59 -3.86
CA ILE A 556 12.38 32.01 -5.03
C ILE A 556 12.65 33.49 -5.36
N GLU A 557 13.18 33.73 -6.56
CA GLU A 557 13.43 35.08 -7.09
C GLU A 557 12.82 35.21 -8.50
N ASP A 558 12.13 36.31 -8.77
CA ASP A 558 11.50 36.60 -10.08
C ASP A 558 10.64 35.44 -10.65
N GLY A 559 9.92 34.74 -9.76
CA GLY A 559 9.06 33.60 -10.12
C GLY A 559 9.83 32.33 -10.51
N ARG A 560 11.11 32.22 -10.15
CA ARG A 560 11.94 31.04 -10.42
C ARG A 560 12.55 30.51 -9.13
N ALA A 561 12.51 29.20 -8.97
CA ALA A 561 13.18 28.53 -7.86
C ALA A 561 14.68 28.36 -8.13
N ARG A 562 15.49 28.62 -7.10
CA ARG A 562 16.86 28.15 -6.96
C ARG A 562 16.90 27.13 -5.82
N VAL A 563 17.44 25.94 -6.09
CA VAL A 563 17.43 24.86 -5.11
C VAL A 563 18.83 24.33 -4.80
N CYS A 564 19.03 23.86 -3.57
CA CYS A 564 20.13 22.97 -3.22
C CYS A 564 19.60 21.59 -2.84
N THR A 565 20.39 20.56 -3.12
CA THR A 565 20.08 19.17 -2.82
C THR A 565 21.06 18.58 -1.82
N ILE A 566 20.60 17.56 -1.09
CA ILE A 566 21.46 16.81 -0.17
C ILE A 566 22.62 16.19 -0.97
N GLN A 567 23.85 16.38 -0.45
CA GLN A 567 25.12 15.98 -1.07
C GLN A 567 25.39 16.60 -2.46
N ASN A 568 24.68 17.65 -2.86
CA ASN A 568 24.81 18.29 -4.18
C ASN A 568 24.62 17.33 -5.36
N GLU A 569 23.87 16.25 -5.16
CA GLU A 569 23.50 15.32 -6.23
C GLU A 569 22.36 15.89 -7.09
N PRO A 570 22.18 15.46 -8.35
CA PRO A 570 21.07 15.92 -9.18
C PRO A 570 19.70 15.72 -8.49
N PRO A 571 18.76 16.68 -8.65
CA PRO A 571 17.44 16.63 -8.03
C PRO A 571 16.71 15.31 -8.30
N SER A 572 16.12 14.73 -7.26
CA SER A 572 15.38 13.46 -7.34
C SER A 572 14.06 13.46 -6.57
N GLY A 573 13.75 14.53 -5.84
CA GLY A 573 12.56 14.66 -5.01
C GLY A 573 12.69 15.83 -4.04
N ILE A 574 11.70 16.00 -3.17
CA ILE A 574 11.61 17.08 -2.18
C ILE A 574 11.60 16.44 -0.80
N CYS A 575 12.59 16.74 0.05
CA CYS A 575 12.54 16.30 1.45
C CYS A 575 11.63 17.20 2.28
N GLY A 576 11.27 16.79 3.50
CA GLY A 576 10.42 17.58 4.38
C GLY A 576 10.93 19.00 4.64
N THR A 577 12.23 19.17 4.85
CA THR A 577 12.87 20.49 4.95
C THR A 577 12.65 21.30 3.66
N GLY A 578 12.90 20.70 2.49
CA GLY A 578 12.66 21.34 1.20
C GLY A 578 11.19 21.73 0.98
N ALA A 579 10.25 20.96 1.50
CA ALA A 579 8.82 21.25 1.43
C ALA A 579 8.45 22.47 2.31
N ILE A 580 8.96 22.55 3.54
CA ILE A 580 8.81 23.73 4.42
C ILE A 580 9.42 24.97 3.75
N GLU A 581 10.64 24.84 3.22
CA GLU A 581 11.32 25.94 2.54
C GLU A 581 10.54 26.43 1.32
N THR A 582 10.08 25.50 0.48
CA THR A 582 9.28 25.84 -0.71
C THR A 582 8.02 26.61 -0.32
N LEU A 583 7.28 26.13 0.68
CA LEU A 583 6.07 26.80 1.14
C LEU A 583 6.35 28.20 1.68
N TYR A 584 7.41 28.36 2.48
CA TYR A 584 7.83 29.66 2.99
C TYR A 584 8.13 30.63 1.84
N GLU A 585 8.97 30.23 0.88
CA GLU A 585 9.33 31.09 -0.25
C GLU A 585 8.13 31.46 -1.12
N LEU A 586 7.19 30.53 -1.33
CA LEU A 586 5.96 30.79 -2.08
C LEU A 586 5.06 31.81 -1.37
N LEU A 587 4.95 31.73 -0.04
CA LEU A 587 4.23 32.72 0.77
C LEU A 587 4.90 34.10 0.69
N GLN A 588 6.23 34.16 0.81
CA GLN A 588 6.99 35.42 0.73
C GLN A 588 6.92 36.05 -0.68
N ALA A 589 6.87 35.23 -1.72
CA ALA A 589 6.70 35.69 -3.10
C ALA A 589 5.25 36.11 -3.43
N GLY A 590 4.28 35.88 -2.54
CA GLY A 590 2.86 36.13 -2.79
C GLY A 590 2.23 35.16 -3.79
N LEU A 591 2.90 34.04 -4.09
CA LEU A 591 2.40 32.99 -4.99
C LEU A 591 1.41 32.06 -4.28
N VAL A 592 1.41 32.07 -2.94
CA VAL A 592 0.44 31.39 -2.09
C VAL A 592 -0.16 32.41 -1.13
N ASP A 593 -1.49 32.41 -1.00
CA ASP A 593 -2.20 33.32 -0.10
C ASP A 593 -2.30 32.78 1.34
N GLU A 594 -2.88 33.56 2.26
CA GLU A 594 -3.06 33.18 3.66
C GLU A 594 -3.92 31.93 3.86
N THR A 595 -4.76 31.57 2.88
CA THR A 595 -5.60 30.38 2.91
C THR A 595 -4.85 29.14 2.43
N GLY A 596 -3.65 29.32 1.89
CA GLY A 596 -2.85 28.27 1.27
C GLY A 596 -3.18 28.03 -0.18
N LEU A 597 -3.92 28.92 -0.84
CA LEU A 597 -4.26 28.81 -2.25
C LEU A 597 -3.08 29.29 -3.10
N LEU A 598 -2.63 28.44 -4.01
CA LEU A 598 -1.60 28.73 -5.00
C LEU A 598 -2.21 29.53 -6.17
N GLU A 599 -1.44 30.47 -6.74
CA GLU A 599 -1.89 31.26 -7.89
C GLU A 599 -2.38 30.41 -9.08
N GLU A 600 -3.39 30.91 -9.79
CA GLU A 600 -4.07 30.22 -10.91
C GLU A 600 -3.10 29.71 -11.98
N ASP A 601 -2.00 30.44 -12.24
CA ASP A 601 -0.98 30.07 -13.22
C ASP A 601 -0.27 28.73 -12.90
N TYR A 602 -0.36 28.25 -11.66
CA TYR A 602 0.28 27.01 -11.19
C TYR A 602 -0.72 25.96 -10.67
N GLU A 603 -2.03 26.18 -10.83
CA GLU A 603 -3.06 25.30 -10.27
C GLU A 603 -3.00 23.88 -10.86
N GLU A 604 -2.81 23.76 -12.18
CA GLU A 604 -2.76 22.46 -12.88
C GLU A 604 -1.36 21.81 -12.85
N ASP A 605 -0.31 22.57 -13.19
CA ASP A 605 1.04 22.04 -13.43
C ASP A 605 1.96 22.09 -12.19
N GLY A 606 1.55 22.83 -11.15
CA GLY A 606 2.37 23.08 -9.96
C GLY A 606 3.53 24.05 -10.22
N PHE A 607 4.19 24.47 -9.15
CA PHE A 607 5.37 25.34 -9.23
C PHE A 607 6.64 24.51 -9.47
N GLU A 608 7.31 24.70 -10.61
CA GLU A 608 8.54 23.97 -10.96
C GLU A 608 9.72 24.39 -10.06
N LEU A 609 10.27 23.46 -9.30
CA LEU A 609 11.45 23.69 -8.46
C LEU A 609 12.75 23.36 -9.18
N ALA A 610 12.77 22.25 -9.91
CA ALA A 610 13.96 21.75 -10.59
C ALA A 610 13.60 20.73 -11.68
N LYS A 611 14.63 20.22 -12.36
CA LYS A 611 14.51 19.07 -13.27
C LYS A 611 15.35 17.90 -12.77
N GLY A 612 14.77 16.71 -12.85
CA GLY A 612 15.42 15.44 -12.53
C GLY A 612 16.52 15.07 -13.51
N ARG A 613 17.21 13.95 -13.24
CA ARG A 613 18.28 13.42 -14.12
C ARG A 613 17.79 13.04 -15.52
N ASP A 614 16.53 12.65 -15.63
CA ASP A 614 15.81 12.33 -16.84
C ASP A 614 15.26 13.56 -17.59
N GLY A 615 15.38 14.74 -16.98
CA GLY A 615 14.85 16.00 -17.50
C GLY A 615 13.39 16.27 -17.13
N GLU A 616 12.75 15.39 -16.37
CA GLU A 616 11.37 15.55 -15.90
C GLU A 616 11.29 16.63 -14.82
N PRO A 617 10.24 17.46 -14.80
CA PRO A 617 10.09 18.52 -13.82
C PRO A 617 9.74 17.96 -12.43
N ILE A 618 10.36 18.54 -11.41
CA ILE A 618 10.02 18.32 -10.00
C ILE A 618 9.24 19.55 -9.55
N CYS A 619 7.92 19.41 -9.47
CA CYS A 619 6.99 20.47 -9.10
C CYS A 619 6.44 20.33 -7.68
N PHE A 620 6.02 21.44 -7.10
CA PHE A 620 5.28 21.54 -5.84
C PHE A 620 3.84 21.98 -6.09
N TYR A 621 2.87 21.21 -5.60
CA TYR A 621 1.46 21.37 -5.98
C TYR A 621 0.60 21.94 -4.85
N GLN A 622 -0.60 22.43 -5.22
CA GLN A 622 -1.64 22.83 -4.26
C GLN A 622 -1.94 21.78 -3.18
N LYS A 623 -1.92 20.50 -3.56
CA LYS A 623 -2.12 19.41 -2.61
C LYS A 623 -0.96 19.31 -1.59
N ASP A 624 0.26 19.57 -2.02
CA ASP A 624 1.45 19.52 -1.14
C ASP A 624 1.38 20.63 -0.08
N ILE A 625 0.95 21.83 -0.49
CA ILE A 625 0.65 22.94 0.43
C ILE A 625 -0.40 22.51 1.45
N ARG A 626 -1.47 21.84 1.00
CA ARG A 626 -2.54 21.39 1.89
C ARG A 626 -2.06 20.37 2.92
N GLU A 627 -1.19 19.42 2.54
CA GLU A 627 -0.62 18.45 3.49
C GLU A 627 0.24 19.16 4.56
N LEU A 628 1.10 20.10 4.17
CA LEU A 628 1.88 20.89 5.12
C LEU A 628 1.00 21.77 6.01
N GLN A 629 -0.06 22.36 5.45
CA GLN A 629 -1.02 23.20 6.17
C GLN A 629 -1.70 22.42 7.29
N LEU A 630 -2.17 21.20 7.01
CA LEU A 630 -2.78 20.33 8.01
C LEU A 630 -1.77 19.93 9.09
N ALA A 631 -0.55 19.57 8.69
CA ALA A 631 0.52 19.15 9.59
C ALA A 631 0.95 20.28 10.53
N LYS A 632 1.20 21.48 10.00
CA LYS A 632 1.62 22.63 10.81
C LYS A 632 0.55 23.05 11.82
N SER A 633 -0.72 22.96 11.43
CA SER A 633 -1.85 23.35 12.28
C SER A 633 -2.01 22.39 13.44
N ALA A 634 -1.80 21.09 13.20
CA ALA A 634 -1.83 20.06 14.24
C ALA A 634 -0.74 20.31 15.28
N VAL A 635 0.50 20.51 14.84
CA VAL A 635 1.65 20.78 15.71
C VAL A 635 1.43 22.06 16.50
N ARG A 636 1.08 23.16 15.82
CA ARG A 636 0.90 24.46 16.45
C ARG A 636 -0.22 24.46 17.49
N ALA A 637 -1.36 23.82 17.16
CA ALA A 637 -2.47 23.68 18.10
C ALA A 637 -2.14 22.79 19.30
N GLY A 638 -1.40 21.70 19.10
CA GLY A 638 -0.93 20.84 20.19
C GLY A 638 -0.03 21.61 21.17
N LEU A 639 0.92 22.37 20.62
CA LEU A 639 1.85 23.20 21.36
C LEU A 639 1.13 24.25 22.21
N GLU A 640 0.20 24.98 21.62
CA GLU A 640 -0.55 26.01 22.34
C GLU A 640 -1.53 25.41 23.34
N THR A 641 -2.09 24.22 23.05
CA THR A 641 -2.90 23.48 24.03
C THR A 641 -2.06 23.10 25.25
N LEU A 642 -0.81 22.66 25.06
CA LEU A 642 0.10 22.39 26.18
C LEU A 642 0.40 23.63 27.01
N LEU A 643 0.68 24.78 26.38
CA LEU A 643 0.89 26.06 27.09
C LEU A 643 -0.35 26.43 27.92
N LEU A 644 -1.54 26.35 27.32
CA LEU A 644 -2.81 26.64 27.99
C LEU A 644 -3.07 25.70 29.18
N ARG A 645 -2.76 24.41 29.05
CA ARG A 645 -2.96 23.40 30.11
C ARG A 645 -1.89 23.42 31.19
N TYR A 646 -0.69 23.89 30.85
CA TYR A 646 0.37 24.18 31.82
C TYR A 646 0.17 25.54 32.53
N GLU A 647 -0.80 26.35 32.06
CA GLU A 647 -1.18 27.65 32.61
C GLU A 647 -0.04 28.68 32.57
N ILE A 648 0.68 28.72 31.44
CA ILE A 648 1.86 29.56 31.25
C ILE A 648 1.81 30.32 29.93
N SER A 649 2.43 31.50 29.88
CA SER A 649 2.58 32.25 28.63
C SER A 649 3.79 31.75 27.82
N PRO A 650 3.79 31.87 26.49
CA PRO A 650 4.97 31.56 25.66
C PRO A 650 6.24 32.31 26.11
N GLU A 651 6.09 33.51 26.65
CA GLU A 651 7.21 34.35 27.10
C GLU A 651 7.97 33.72 28.28
N ASP A 652 7.29 32.95 29.13
CA ASP A 652 7.87 32.33 30.32
C ASP A 652 8.65 31.04 30.03
N VAL A 653 8.50 30.45 28.84
CA VAL A 653 9.27 29.28 28.41
C VAL A 653 10.74 29.66 28.26
N ASP A 654 11.67 28.94 28.90
CA ASP A 654 13.11 29.25 28.85
C ASP A 654 13.74 28.77 27.53
N LYS A 655 13.42 27.54 27.13
CA LYS A 655 13.98 26.89 25.93
C LYS A 655 12.93 26.05 25.24
N VAL A 656 13.08 25.95 23.91
CA VAL A 656 12.29 25.06 23.07
C VAL A 656 13.24 24.10 22.36
N TYR A 657 13.22 22.84 22.76
CA TYR A 657 14.01 21.79 22.15
C TYR A 657 13.24 21.22 20.97
N LEU A 658 13.88 21.20 19.80
CA LEU A 658 13.31 20.62 18.60
C LEU A 658 14.07 19.35 18.23
N ALA A 659 13.36 18.23 18.33
CA ALA A 659 13.79 16.90 17.93
C ALA A 659 13.11 16.48 16.62
N GLY A 660 13.59 15.38 16.06
CA GLY A 660 12.92 14.68 14.96
C GLY A 660 13.82 14.39 13.77
N GLY A 661 13.29 13.50 12.92
CA GLY A 661 13.97 12.92 11.76
C GLY A 661 14.09 13.84 10.54
N PHE A 662 14.17 15.16 10.72
CA PHE A 662 14.53 16.08 9.64
C PHE A 662 15.98 15.79 9.24
N GLY A 663 16.18 14.80 8.36
CA GLY A 663 17.52 14.31 8.03
C GLY A 663 18.48 15.40 7.53
N TYR A 664 17.97 16.55 7.07
CA TYR A 664 18.75 17.75 6.80
C TYR A 664 18.25 18.93 7.63
N ARG A 665 19.18 19.66 8.26
CA ARG A 665 18.99 20.82 9.17
C ARG A 665 17.71 21.62 8.87
N MET A 666 16.80 21.71 9.83
CA MET A 666 15.60 22.55 9.70
C MET A 666 15.98 24.03 9.86
N ASP A 667 15.48 24.88 8.96
CA ASP A 667 15.58 26.33 9.09
C ASP A 667 14.48 26.85 10.03
N VAL A 668 14.91 27.42 11.16
CA VAL A 668 14.02 27.91 12.22
C VAL A 668 13.22 29.13 11.75
N GLU A 669 13.84 30.02 10.98
CA GLU A 669 13.18 31.23 10.48
C GLU A 669 12.03 30.86 9.54
N LYS A 670 12.28 29.93 8.63
CA LYS A 670 11.25 29.45 7.69
C LYS A 670 10.13 28.67 8.38
N ALA A 671 10.46 27.85 9.39
CA ALA A 671 9.46 27.14 10.18
C ALA A 671 8.56 28.11 10.97
N VAL A 672 9.13 29.15 11.57
CA VAL A 672 8.36 30.24 12.20
C VAL A 672 7.53 30.99 11.16
N GLY A 673 8.11 31.29 9.99
CA GLY A 673 7.46 32.04 8.92
C GLY A 673 6.25 31.36 8.29
N ILE A 674 6.18 30.03 8.28
CA ILE A 674 4.96 29.30 7.88
C ILE A 674 3.93 29.17 9.02
N GLY A 675 4.26 29.62 10.23
CA GLY A 675 3.43 29.54 11.43
C GLY A 675 3.50 28.21 12.17
N LEU A 676 4.50 27.35 11.88
CA LEU A 676 4.65 26.06 12.57
C LEU A 676 4.98 26.25 14.06
N ILE A 677 5.83 27.23 14.37
CA ILE A 677 6.32 27.54 15.71
C ILE A 677 6.03 29.02 16.02
N PRO A 678 5.62 29.38 17.25
CA PRO A 678 5.43 30.77 17.64
C PRO A 678 6.68 31.63 17.43
N GLU A 679 6.51 32.83 16.87
CA GLU A 679 7.60 33.80 16.67
C GLU A 679 8.35 34.13 17.98
N VAL A 680 7.63 34.20 19.10
CA VAL A 680 8.18 34.39 20.46
C VAL A 680 9.18 33.31 20.89
N PHE A 681 9.22 32.17 20.20
CA PHE A 681 10.17 31.09 20.46
C PHE A 681 11.46 31.17 19.63
N THR A 682 11.55 32.06 18.63
CA THR A 682 12.67 32.12 17.68
C THR A 682 14.05 32.07 18.37
N ASP A 683 14.28 32.92 19.37
CA ASP A 683 15.57 32.99 20.10
C ASP A 683 15.75 31.90 21.17
N LYS A 684 14.71 31.10 21.42
CA LYS A 684 14.66 30.06 22.46
C LYS A 684 14.87 28.65 21.89
N ILE A 685 14.85 28.50 20.57
CA ILE A 685 14.90 27.20 19.90
C ILE A 685 16.30 26.59 19.94
N ARG A 686 16.36 25.29 20.27
CA ARG A 686 17.55 24.45 20.33
C ARG A 686 17.26 23.16 19.57
N VAL A 687 17.87 23.00 18.40
CA VAL A 687 17.73 21.77 17.61
C VAL A 687 18.64 20.69 18.22
N ILE A 688 18.07 19.55 18.62
CA ILE A 688 18.79 18.44 19.26
C ILE A 688 19.02 17.24 18.33
N GLY A 689 18.35 17.17 17.17
CA GLY A 689 18.50 16.07 16.21
C GLY A 689 17.64 14.86 16.61
N ASN A 690 18.18 13.64 16.50
CA ASN A 690 17.50 12.44 17.02
C ASN A 690 17.72 12.36 18.54
N GLY A 691 16.86 13.06 19.29
CA GLY A 691 16.92 13.07 20.75
C GLY A 691 16.57 11.71 21.37
N ALA A 692 15.77 10.88 20.69
CA ALA A 692 15.41 9.55 21.16
C ALA A 692 16.62 8.62 21.21
N LEU A 693 17.49 8.68 20.20
CA LEU A 693 18.75 7.94 20.14
C LEU A 693 19.77 8.50 21.15
N GLU A 694 19.94 9.82 21.20
CA GLU A 694 20.84 10.49 22.16
C GLU A 694 20.45 10.18 23.62
N GLY A 695 19.14 10.15 23.90
CA GLY A 695 18.58 9.78 25.19
C GLY A 695 18.78 8.31 25.54
N ALA A 696 18.71 7.40 24.56
CA ALA A 696 18.96 5.98 24.76
C ALA A 696 20.43 5.73 25.11
N VAL A 697 21.34 6.45 24.44
CA VAL A 697 22.77 6.46 24.77
C VAL A 697 23.00 7.00 26.19
N ARG A 698 22.39 8.13 26.54
CA ARG A 698 22.46 8.71 27.89
C ARG A 698 21.96 7.74 28.96
N TYR A 699 20.81 7.10 28.71
CA TYR A 699 20.20 6.11 29.59
C TYR A 699 21.10 4.91 29.89
N GLY A 700 21.84 4.44 28.88
CA GLY A 700 22.73 3.28 29.02
C GLY A 700 24.05 3.58 29.71
N ARG A 701 24.52 4.83 29.65
CA ARG A 701 25.85 5.26 30.10
C ARG A 701 25.87 5.96 31.45
N GLU A 702 24.95 6.89 31.67
CA GLU A 702 24.99 7.76 32.84
C GLU A 702 24.41 7.08 34.08
N GLU A 703 25.14 7.18 35.19
CA GLU A 703 24.64 6.74 36.49
C GLU A 703 23.43 7.60 36.91
N GLY A 704 22.33 6.94 37.30
CA GLY A 704 21.09 7.62 37.69
C GLY A 704 20.14 7.97 36.54
N ALA A 705 20.57 7.92 35.28
CA ALA A 705 19.69 8.22 34.14
C ALA A 705 18.49 7.26 34.04
N MET A 706 18.69 6.00 34.45
CA MET A 706 17.62 5.00 34.55
C MET A 706 16.54 5.38 35.57
N ASP A 707 16.95 5.93 36.72
CA ASP A 707 16.03 6.37 37.77
C ASP A 707 15.34 7.67 37.35
N LEU A 708 16.08 8.60 36.73
CA LEU A 708 15.56 9.84 36.17
C LEU A 708 14.48 9.60 35.12
N ALA A 709 14.67 8.64 34.20
CA ALA A 709 13.63 8.24 33.25
C ALA A 709 12.37 7.69 33.95
N GLY A 710 12.55 6.94 35.03
CA GLY A 710 11.44 6.49 35.87
C GLY A 710 10.71 7.66 36.54
N ASP A 711 11.44 8.69 36.97
CA ASP A 711 10.86 9.90 37.55
C ASP A 711 10.18 10.78 36.51
N ILE A 712 10.73 10.90 35.29
CA ILE A 712 10.10 11.55 34.13
C ILE A 712 8.70 10.97 33.92
N VAL A 713 8.56 9.65 33.87
CA VAL A 713 7.25 9.00 33.71
C VAL A 713 6.30 9.32 34.85
N LYS A 714 6.78 9.38 36.11
CA LYS A 714 5.94 9.68 37.28
C LYS A 714 5.44 11.13 37.32
N ILE A 715 6.27 12.09 36.88
CA ILE A 715 5.91 13.51 36.88
C ILE A 715 5.21 13.95 35.58
N SER A 716 5.13 13.05 34.59
CA SER A 716 4.47 13.29 33.32
C SER A 716 2.99 12.95 33.37
N SER A 717 2.17 13.76 32.68
CA SER A 717 0.77 13.46 32.45
C SER A 717 0.37 13.81 31.01
N GLU A 718 -0.35 12.90 30.36
CA GLU A 718 -0.78 13.08 28.98
C GLU A 718 -2.01 13.99 28.89
N ILE A 719 -1.99 14.89 27.91
CA ILE A 719 -3.15 15.67 27.48
C ILE A 719 -3.71 15.05 26.19
N GLY A 720 -4.90 14.46 26.29
CA GLY A 720 -5.59 13.86 25.13
C GLY A 720 -6.28 14.92 24.26
N LEU A 721 -5.62 15.34 23.18
CA LEU A 721 -6.07 16.45 22.31
C LEU A 721 -7.42 16.21 21.65
N SER A 722 -7.73 14.96 21.29
CA SER A 722 -9.02 14.60 20.66
C SER A 722 -10.23 14.95 21.53
N SER A 723 -10.05 14.98 22.86
CA SER A 723 -11.08 15.36 23.83
C SER A 723 -10.99 16.83 24.28
N ASP A 724 -9.93 17.53 23.87
CA ASP A 724 -9.67 18.91 24.28
C ASP A 724 -10.36 19.90 23.35
N LYS A 725 -11.23 20.74 23.92
CA LYS A 725 -11.96 21.75 23.15
C LYS A 725 -11.04 22.83 22.58
N ALA A 726 -10.01 23.23 23.33
CA ALA A 726 -9.10 24.29 22.89
C ALA A 726 -8.29 23.84 21.68
N PHE A 727 -7.88 22.56 21.64
CA PHE A 727 -7.14 22.01 20.50
C PHE A 727 -7.90 22.18 19.17
N ASN A 728 -9.18 21.85 19.13
CA ASN A 728 -9.96 21.95 17.88
C ASN A 728 -10.12 23.40 17.40
N ASP A 729 -10.36 24.32 18.33
CA ASP A 729 -10.48 25.75 18.02
C ASP A 729 -9.14 26.31 17.50
N LEU A 730 -8.04 25.98 18.18
CA LEU A 730 -6.68 26.37 17.78
C LEU A 730 -6.28 25.74 16.44
N TYR A 731 -6.61 24.47 16.22
CA TYR A 731 -6.32 23.78 14.96
C TYR A 731 -6.97 24.52 13.78
N MET A 732 -8.25 24.87 13.91
CA MET A 732 -8.97 25.62 12.87
C MET A 732 -8.41 27.03 12.67
N GLN A 733 -7.96 27.68 13.73
CA GLN A 733 -7.31 28.99 13.65
C GLN A 733 -5.98 28.92 12.89
N HIS A 734 -5.15 27.93 13.20
CA HIS A 734 -3.80 27.79 12.64
C HIS A 734 -3.73 27.21 11.23
N MET A 735 -4.90 26.87 10.65
CA MET A 735 -5.02 26.52 9.23
C MET A 735 -4.56 27.65 8.32
N TYR A 736 -4.80 28.91 8.68
CA TYR A 736 -4.33 30.04 7.88
C TYR A 736 -2.82 30.27 8.07
N PHE A 737 -2.14 30.78 7.05
CA PHE A 737 -0.77 31.24 7.12
C PHE A 737 -0.71 32.67 7.67
N GLU A 738 0.27 32.94 8.52
CA GLU A 738 0.51 34.28 9.04
C GLU A 738 1.25 35.06 7.95
N CYS A 739 0.54 35.89 7.18
CA CYS A 739 1.20 36.77 6.20
C CYS A 739 1.99 37.86 6.95
N SER A 740 3.28 37.95 6.64
CA SER A 740 4.22 38.96 7.15
C SER A 740 3.96 40.34 6.56
#